data_AF-A0A2M8IUU2-F1
#
_entry.id   AF-A0A2M8IUU2-F1
#
_cell.length_a   1.000
_cell.length_b   1.000
_cell.length_c   1.000
_cell.angle_alpha   90.00
_cell.angle_beta   90.00
_cell.angle_gamma   90.00
#
_symmetry.space_group_name_H-M   'P 1'
#
loop_
_entity.id
_entity.type
_entity.pdbx_description
1 polymer ?
#
loop_
_entity_poly.entity_id
_entity_poly.type
_entity_poly.pdbx_seq_one_letter_code
_entity_poly.pdbx_strand_id
1 'polypeptide(L)'
;MSTEEQDRLAADCARVGDLTRQALAWIGAPENAALVGAEARSLTRMMRKSARRAKRLATSAVTPMSVSVFGPSQAGKSFLVSVLARPAQGRLVGDFAGPDGQLDYISQVNPEGEGESTGLVTRFTMRKEPTPEGFPIRLSLLSEADIIRTIVNSFFNDGDESEVPPDALELSAHLDSYKARAGGAQPGLDAEEVHEIGEYIENVFRKSAYAAALKPFWDEAAEIAPALTLAERVGFFSILWGGHAALGELYGQLAAALARLNHAGTVYAELSALVPREQSIIDVKTLTGLRGADVGPPLKVQTAGGLQVTLPRAELCALAAELVFPMAEQPSELFGRTDLLDFPGARNRFEEPLSKTLGNLDKNLHELLLRGKVAYLFDRYVENQEITSMLLCVPGSNMETLDLPGLVDNWIALTHGDRPELRAQTDNVLFFVLTKFDMQLSDSAADGGEVTRFERRMKASLLERFGRGQDGWVEEWTPGQPFDNCYWLRNPNYFVDGLIEYDDSRRELRLRPEKEARIAELKAGCLAAVPVQRHFAEPEAAWDAALALNDGGVSYLTGALARVCKPDSKLRQIRVQLDQIAAELLRAIAPFHVSDDVEQRLAHSQEAATLVIDDLELALSRHRFGAVLAALMVDQDEIESRIARVPSSVRITSAVSAATTAAPGPQRPG
;
A
#
# COMPACT_ATOMS: atom_id res chain seq x y z
N MET A 1 11.62 -11.26 23.53
CA MET A 1 12.13 -12.24 22.54
C MET A 1 13.32 -11.63 21.84
N SER A 2 14.33 -12.44 21.53
CA SER A 2 15.63 -11.95 21.06
C SER A 2 15.54 -11.44 19.63
N THR A 3 16.23 -10.33 19.38
CA THR A 3 16.57 -9.80 18.06
C THR A 3 17.04 -10.90 17.10
N GLU A 4 17.66 -11.96 17.62
CA GLU A 4 18.13 -13.13 16.87
C GLU A 4 17.05 -13.88 16.08
N GLU A 5 15.83 -14.06 16.60
CA GLU A 5 14.75 -14.72 15.85
C GLU A 5 14.24 -13.83 14.70
N GLN A 6 14.18 -12.52 14.92
CA GLN A 6 13.83 -11.52 13.91
C GLN A 6 14.86 -11.50 12.79
N ASP A 7 16.14 -11.40 13.16
CA ASP A 7 17.26 -11.39 12.23
C ASP A 7 17.33 -12.68 11.42
N ARG A 8 17.07 -13.84 12.06
CA ARG A 8 17.02 -15.13 11.36
C ARG A 8 15.87 -15.20 10.37
N LEU A 9 14.66 -14.77 10.76
CA LEU A 9 13.51 -14.76 9.84
C LEU A 9 13.76 -13.79 8.67
N ALA A 10 14.33 -12.62 8.94
CA ALA A 10 14.70 -11.67 7.91
C ALA A 10 15.73 -12.25 6.92
N ALA A 11 16.74 -12.96 7.45
CA ALA A 11 17.73 -13.67 6.64
C ALA A 11 17.12 -14.81 5.81
N ASP A 12 16.14 -15.55 6.35
CA ASP A 12 15.41 -16.58 5.60
C ASP A 12 14.60 -15.95 4.46
N CYS A 13 13.87 -14.85 4.73
CA CYS A 13 13.14 -14.09 3.71
C CYS A 13 14.07 -13.55 2.61
N ALA A 14 15.20 -12.96 2.99
CA ALA A 14 16.20 -12.46 2.05
C ALA A 14 16.75 -13.60 1.16
N ARG A 15 17.04 -14.76 1.76
CA ARG A 15 17.54 -15.94 1.04
C ARG A 15 16.53 -16.47 0.03
N VAL A 16 15.25 -16.55 0.37
CA VAL A 16 14.20 -16.93 -0.59
C VAL A 16 14.15 -15.93 -1.74
N GLY A 17 14.24 -14.63 -1.44
CA GLY A 17 14.34 -13.58 -2.46
C GLY A 17 15.56 -13.75 -3.39
N ASP A 18 16.74 -14.05 -2.85
CA ASP A 18 17.96 -14.30 -3.61
C ASP A 18 17.87 -15.55 -4.49
N LEU A 19 17.38 -16.65 -3.94
CA LEU A 19 17.17 -17.91 -4.69
C LEU A 19 16.14 -17.73 -5.81
N THR A 20 15.09 -16.94 -5.56
CA THR A 20 14.09 -16.61 -6.58
C THR A 20 14.70 -15.80 -7.73
N ARG A 21 15.60 -14.85 -7.43
CA ARG A 21 16.35 -14.13 -8.46
C ARG A 21 17.28 -15.03 -9.26
N GLN A 22 17.92 -16.01 -8.61
CA GLN A 22 18.73 -17.01 -9.31
C GLN A 22 17.87 -17.89 -10.23
N ALA A 23 16.70 -18.34 -9.75
CA ALA A 23 15.75 -19.09 -10.57
C ALA A 23 15.25 -18.26 -11.76
N LEU A 24 14.97 -16.96 -11.55
CA LEU A 24 14.61 -16.03 -12.62
C LEU A 24 15.73 -15.88 -13.65
N ALA A 25 16.99 -15.75 -13.21
CA ALA A 25 18.14 -15.70 -14.11
C ALA A 25 18.30 -16.99 -14.92
N TRP A 26 18.05 -18.15 -14.29
CA TRP A 26 18.05 -19.45 -14.97
C TRP A 26 16.92 -19.55 -16.01
N ILE A 27 15.69 -19.11 -15.67
CA ILE A 27 14.55 -19.07 -16.61
C ILE A 27 14.86 -18.19 -17.82
N GLY A 28 15.50 -17.03 -17.59
CA GLY A 28 15.85 -16.07 -18.63
C GLY A 28 17.09 -16.44 -19.46
N ALA A 29 17.81 -17.51 -19.11
CA ALA A 29 19.03 -17.89 -19.80
C ALA A 29 18.71 -18.48 -21.20
N PRO A 30 19.36 -18.01 -22.29
CA PRO A 30 19.07 -18.47 -23.64
C PRO A 30 19.16 -20.00 -23.83
N GLU A 31 20.08 -20.65 -23.12
CA GLU A 31 20.27 -22.11 -23.12
C GLU A 31 19.06 -22.89 -22.57
N ASN A 32 18.25 -22.27 -21.70
CA ASN A 32 17.09 -22.89 -21.07
C ASN A 32 15.78 -22.56 -21.79
N ALA A 33 15.81 -21.65 -22.77
CA ALA A 33 14.59 -21.17 -23.45
C ALA A 33 13.77 -22.30 -24.08
N ALA A 34 14.42 -23.33 -24.63
CA ALA A 34 13.74 -24.49 -25.21
C ALA A 34 13.11 -25.41 -24.14
N LEU A 35 13.73 -25.51 -22.97
CA LEU A 35 13.24 -26.32 -21.85
C LEU A 35 12.03 -25.68 -21.18
N VAL A 36 12.09 -24.36 -20.94
CA VAL A 36 11.01 -23.61 -20.29
C VAL A 36 9.85 -23.31 -21.26
N GLY A 37 10.17 -23.07 -22.53
CA GLY A 37 9.18 -22.93 -23.59
C GLY A 37 8.15 -21.83 -23.33
N ALA A 38 6.87 -22.18 -23.50
CA ALA A 38 5.76 -21.23 -23.44
C ALA A 38 5.51 -20.62 -22.05
N GLU A 39 5.99 -21.25 -20.98
CA GLU A 39 5.76 -20.81 -19.60
C GLU A 39 6.73 -19.70 -19.14
N ALA A 40 7.75 -19.38 -19.94
CA ALA A 40 8.81 -18.45 -19.53
C ALA A 40 8.28 -17.08 -19.08
N ARG A 41 7.25 -16.55 -19.75
CA ARG A 41 6.66 -15.24 -19.42
C ARG A 41 5.87 -15.27 -18.11
N SER A 42 5.03 -16.30 -17.91
CA SER A 42 4.24 -16.42 -16.68
C SER A 42 5.12 -16.71 -15.46
N LEU A 43 6.13 -17.57 -15.62
CA LEU A 43 7.12 -17.85 -14.59
C LEU A 43 7.95 -16.61 -14.25
N THR A 44 8.43 -15.87 -15.26
CA THR A 44 9.16 -14.60 -15.04
C THR A 44 8.36 -13.62 -14.18
N ARG A 45 7.07 -13.43 -14.49
CA ARG A 45 6.19 -12.54 -13.72
C ARG A 45 6.00 -13.03 -12.28
N MET A 46 5.76 -14.33 -12.10
CA MET A 46 5.61 -14.96 -10.78
C MET A 46 6.88 -14.83 -9.94
N MET A 47 8.06 -15.11 -10.51
CA MET A 47 9.34 -15.04 -9.82
C MET A 47 9.66 -13.62 -9.37
N ARG A 48 9.48 -12.63 -10.26
CA ARG A 48 9.64 -11.20 -9.90
C ARG A 48 8.74 -10.82 -8.73
N LYS A 49 7.44 -11.13 -8.81
CA LYS A 49 6.47 -10.83 -7.73
C LYS A 49 6.87 -11.48 -6.41
N SER A 50 7.29 -12.74 -6.44
CA SER A 50 7.67 -13.53 -5.26
C SER A 50 8.96 -13.01 -4.63
N ALA A 51 9.98 -12.68 -5.43
CA ALA A 51 11.24 -12.11 -4.96
C ALA A 51 11.03 -10.77 -4.26
N ARG A 52 10.19 -9.90 -4.83
CA ARG A 52 9.79 -8.61 -4.22
C ARG A 52 9.08 -8.83 -2.90
N ARG A 53 8.09 -9.73 -2.87
CA ARG A 53 7.35 -10.03 -1.65
C ARG A 53 8.27 -10.55 -0.54
N ALA A 54 9.18 -11.46 -0.87
CA ALA A 54 10.18 -11.98 0.07
C ALA A 54 11.11 -10.87 0.60
N LYS A 55 11.55 -9.93 -0.26
CA LYS A 55 12.34 -8.77 0.16
C LYS A 55 11.57 -7.85 1.13
N ARG A 56 10.29 -7.58 0.86
CA ARG A 56 9.42 -6.80 1.77
C ARG A 56 9.22 -7.50 3.11
N LEU A 57 9.01 -8.82 3.10
CA LEU A 57 8.92 -9.63 4.32
C LEU A 57 10.22 -9.58 5.14
N ALA A 58 11.38 -9.58 4.49
CA ALA A 58 12.68 -9.46 5.16
C ALA A 58 12.80 -8.13 5.90
N THR A 59 12.42 -7.02 5.26
CA THR A 59 12.37 -5.69 5.92
C THR A 59 11.37 -5.69 7.07
N SER A 60 10.14 -6.16 6.83
CA SER A 60 9.09 -6.17 7.86
C SER A 60 9.47 -7.00 9.09
N ALA A 61 10.25 -8.07 8.93
CA ALA A 61 10.70 -8.91 10.05
C ALA A 61 11.59 -8.16 11.07
N VAL A 62 12.37 -7.17 10.62
CA VAL A 62 13.24 -6.34 11.50
C VAL A 62 12.64 -4.97 11.85
N THR A 63 11.63 -4.53 11.10
CA THR A 63 10.84 -3.35 11.46
C THR A 63 10.03 -3.66 12.73
N PRO A 64 10.02 -2.76 13.74
CA PRO A 64 9.17 -2.94 14.92
C PRO A 64 7.68 -3.08 14.55
N MET A 65 6.90 -3.63 15.47
CA MET A 65 5.44 -3.57 15.32
C MET A 65 5.00 -2.11 15.36
N SER A 66 3.91 -1.80 14.67
CA SER A 66 3.32 -0.47 14.72
C SER A 66 1.81 -0.53 14.84
N VAL A 67 1.28 0.32 15.70
CA VAL A 67 -0.14 0.66 15.76
C VAL A 67 -0.34 1.90 14.90
N SER A 68 -1.21 1.83 13.89
CA SER A 68 -1.59 3.01 13.12
C SER A 68 -2.80 3.69 13.72
N VAL A 69 -2.80 5.02 13.73
CA VAL A 69 -3.98 5.85 13.99
C VAL A 69 -4.43 6.42 12.66
N PHE A 70 -5.61 5.99 12.21
CA PHE A 70 -6.12 6.29 10.88
C PHE A 70 -7.61 6.60 10.90
N GLY A 71 -8.14 7.21 9.84
CA GLY A 71 -9.57 7.50 9.69
C GLY A 71 -9.91 8.99 9.62
N PRO A 72 -11.18 9.32 9.37
CA PRO A 72 -11.61 10.67 9.02
C PRO A 72 -11.72 11.62 10.21
N SER A 73 -11.71 11.12 11.46
CA SER A 73 -11.80 11.99 12.63
C SER A 73 -10.44 12.61 12.96
N GLN A 74 -10.05 13.70 12.31
CA GLN A 74 -8.76 14.33 12.58
C GLN A 74 -8.59 14.74 14.04
N ALA A 75 -9.55 15.44 14.63
CA ALA A 75 -9.51 15.81 16.04
C ALA A 75 -9.40 14.59 16.97
N GLY A 76 -10.08 13.49 16.61
CA GLY A 76 -9.99 12.23 17.35
C GLY A 76 -8.62 11.56 17.22
N LYS A 77 -8.02 11.56 16.02
CA LYS A 77 -6.67 11.03 15.77
C LYS A 77 -5.63 11.80 16.58
N SER A 78 -5.59 13.13 16.45
CA SER A 78 -4.60 13.97 17.15
C SER A 78 -4.74 13.85 18.66
N PHE A 79 -5.97 13.80 19.19
CA PHE A 79 -6.19 13.53 20.61
C PHE A 79 -5.63 12.15 20.99
N LEU A 80 -6.00 11.10 20.27
CA LEU A 80 -5.58 9.74 20.60
C LEU A 80 -4.06 9.57 20.54
N VAL A 81 -3.40 10.11 19.51
CA VAL A 81 -1.93 10.15 19.41
C VAL A 81 -1.33 10.89 20.61
N SER A 82 -1.87 12.07 20.95
CA SER A 82 -1.37 12.88 22.06
C SER A 82 -1.54 12.23 23.43
N VAL A 83 -2.48 11.29 23.60
CA VAL A 83 -2.66 10.56 24.87
C VAL A 83 -1.85 9.27 24.86
N LEU A 84 -1.88 8.50 23.77
CA LEU A 84 -1.14 7.24 23.67
C LEU A 84 0.38 7.46 23.75
N ALA A 85 0.90 8.47 23.06
CA ALA A 85 2.32 8.76 23.02
C ALA A 85 2.81 9.62 24.20
N ARG A 86 1.92 10.02 25.14
CA ARG A 86 2.30 10.88 26.26
C ARG A 86 2.62 10.07 27.52
N PRO A 87 3.75 10.32 28.20
CA PRO A 87 4.04 9.70 29.48
C PRO A 87 3.06 10.17 30.56
N ALA A 88 2.79 9.30 31.53
CA ALA A 88 1.76 9.51 32.55
C ALA A 88 1.82 10.88 33.28
N GLN A 89 3.02 11.47 33.41
CA GLN A 89 3.26 12.70 34.16
C GLN A 89 4.10 13.73 33.38
N GLY A 90 4.02 13.73 32.05
CA GLY A 90 4.85 14.61 31.22
C GLY A 90 4.13 15.15 29.99
N ARG A 91 4.91 15.65 29.03
CA ARG A 91 4.45 16.00 27.68
C ARG A 91 5.09 15.05 26.68
N LEU A 92 4.54 14.97 25.48
CA LEU A 92 5.18 14.25 24.39
C LEU A 92 6.37 15.08 23.88
N VAL A 93 7.58 14.69 24.30
CA VAL A 93 8.83 15.36 23.95
C VAL A 93 9.69 14.42 23.12
N GLY A 94 10.19 14.92 22.00
CA GLY A 94 11.17 14.23 21.15
C GLY A 94 12.57 14.39 21.70
N ASP A 95 13.41 13.36 21.52
CA ASP A 95 14.82 13.34 21.91
C ASP A 95 15.69 13.18 20.66
N PHE A 96 15.81 14.29 19.92
CA PHE A 96 16.70 14.40 18.77
C PHE A 96 18.14 14.66 19.23
N ALA A 97 19.13 14.25 18.44
CA ALA A 97 20.54 14.50 18.78
C ALA A 97 20.87 16.01 18.74
N GLY A 98 21.60 16.50 19.75
CA GLY A 98 22.08 17.89 19.83
C GLY A 98 21.46 18.69 20.99
N PRO A 99 22.00 19.89 21.28
CA PRO A 99 21.61 20.69 22.45
C PRO A 99 20.14 21.15 22.43
N ASP A 100 19.59 21.41 21.24
CA ASP A 100 18.21 21.88 21.03
C ASP A 100 17.26 20.74 20.57
N GLY A 101 17.68 19.48 20.76
CA GLY A 101 16.95 18.31 20.25
C GLY A 101 15.74 17.88 21.09
N GLN A 102 15.53 18.51 22.25
CA GLN A 102 14.36 18.27 23.11
C GLN A 102 13.18 19.11 22.61
N LEU A 103 12.29 18.50 21.83
CA LEU A 103 11.19 19.21 21.17
C LEU A 103 9.81 18.73 21.65
N ASP A 104 9.00 19.64 22.17
CA ASP A 104 7.60 19.36 22.52
C ASP A 104 6.78 19.20 21.23
N TYR A 105 6.23 18.00 21.01
CA TYR A 105 5.55 17.70 19.76
C TYR A 105 4.36 18.62 19.50
N ILE A 106 3.53 18.87 20.51
CA ILE A 106 2.27 19.61 20.34
C ILE A 106 2.52 21.10 20.12
N SER A 107 3.46 21.69 20.86
CA SER A 107 3.68 23.14 20.83
C SER A 107 4.76 23.59 19.83
N GLN A 108 5.71 22.73 19.45
CA GLN A 108 6.86 23.11 18.63
C GLN A 108 6.98 22.38 17.29
N VAL A 109 6.28 21.26 17.08
CA VAL A 109 6.46 20.41 15.88
C VAL A 109 5.17 20.25 15.09
N ASN A 110 4.08 19.92 15.77
CA ASN A 110 2.76 19.74 15.17
C ASN A 110 2.25 21.11 14.66
N PRO A 111 1.94 21.23 13.36
CA PRO A 111 1.51 22.51 12.78
C PRO A 111 0.21 23.05 13.41
N GLU A 112 0.06 24.38 13.47
CA GLU A 112 -1.19 25.03 13.88
C GLU A 112 -2.22 25.08 12.75
N GLY A 113 -3.46 24.72 13.06
CA GLY A 113 -4.60 24.94 12.18
C GLY A 113 -5.83 24.11 12.54
N GLU A 114 -7.02 24.66 12.28
CA GLU A 114 -8.26 23.87 12.21
C GLU A 114 -8.29 23.13 10.87
N GLY A 115 -7.75 21.91 10.82
CA GLY A 115 -7.76 21.08 9.60
C GLY A 115 -6.50 20.24 9.41
N GLU A 116 -6.49 19.41 8.36
CA GLU A 116 -5.45 18.40 8.08
C GLU A 116 -4.16 19.07 7.62
N SER A 117 -3.36 19.50 8.61
CA SER A 117 -2.13 20.28 8.39
C SER A 117 -0.87 19.43 8.18
N THR A 118 -0.94 18.10 8.27
CA THR A 118 0.21 17.20 8.14
C THR A 118 0.18 16.42 6.83
N GLY A 119 1.29 16.38 6.08
CA GLY A 119 1.39 15.73 4.77
C GLY A 119 2.28 14.48 4.69
N LEU A 120 2.71 13.94 5.83
CA LEU A 120 3.59 12.76 5.94
C LEU A 120 3.20 11.91 7.16
N VAL A 121 3.67 10.67 7.22
CA VAL A 121 3.46 9.79 8.40
C VAL A 121 4.46 10.15 9.50
N THR A 122 4.01 10.29 10.74
CA THR A 122 4.91 10.47 11.89
C THR A 122 5.00 9.17 12.68
N ARG A 123 6.22 8.62 12.80
CA ARG A 123 6.52 7.43 13.59
C ARG A 123 7.05 7.83 14.97
N PHE A 124 6.23 7.65 16.00
CA PHE A 124 6.67 7.77 17.39
C PHE A 124 7.31 6.47 17.85
N THR A 125 8.56 6.53 18.26
CA THR A 125 9.33 5.33 18.64
C THR A 125 10.21 5.58 19.86
N MET A 126 10.47 4.52 20.65
CA MET A 126 11.49 4.54 21.69
C MET A 126 12.91 4.24 21.16
N ARG A 127 13.04 3.86 19.87
CA ARG A 127 14.33 3.56 19.25
C ARG A 127 15.07 4.85 18.92
N LYS A 128 16.25 5.03 19.52
CA LYS A 128 17.15 6.16 19.28
C LYS A 128 18.31 5.70 18.41
N GLU A 129 18.11 5.71 17.10
CA GLU A 129 19.17 5.34 16.17
C GLU A 129 20.19 6.47 16.00
N PRO A 130 21.48 6.16 15.81
CA PRO A 130 22.50 7.18 15.57
C PRO A 130 22.20 8.00 14.32
N THR A 131 22.31 9.33 14.42
CA THR A 131 22.18 10.26 13.30
C THR A 131 23.51 10.98 13.05
N PRO A 132 23.80 11.41 11.82
CA PRO A 132 24.97 12.24 11.54
C PRO A 132 24.97 13.55 12.36
N GLU A 133 26.16 14.01 12.74
CA GLU A 133 26.33 15.28 13.47
C GLU A 133 25.74 16.45 12.67
N GLY A 134 24.88 17.25 13.30
CA GLY A 134 24.19 18.38 12.67
C GLY A 134 22.93 18.01 11.85
N PHE A 135 22.63 16.72 11.68
CA PHE A 135 21.47 16.23 10.92
C PHE A 135 20.62 15.26 11.76
N PRO A 136 19.91 15.73 12.80
CA PRO A 136 19.23 14.84 13.73
C PRO A 136 17.87 14.33 13.24
N ILE A 137 17.31 14.91 12.16
CA ILE A 137 15.95 14.58 11.70
C ILE A 137 16.02 13.48 10.65
N ARG A 138 15.67 12.25 11.00
CA ARG A 138 15.61 11.14 10.05
C ARG A 138 14.29 11.12 9.28
N LEU A 139 14.39 11.08 7.96
CA LEU A 139 13.26 11.03 7.04
C LEU A 139 13.38 9.81 6.11
N SER A 140 12.28 9.09 5.93
CA SER A 140 12.12 8.14 4.82
C SER A 140 11.48 8.86 3.65
N LEU A 141 12.02 8.68 2.44
CA LEU A 141 11.56 9.35 1.23
C LEU A 141 10.64 8.45 0.38
N LEU A 142 9.87 9.07 -0.48
CA LEU A 142 9.21 8.44 -1.62
C LEU A 142 10.26 8.08 -2.68
N SER A 143 10.17 6.89 -3.27
CA SER A 143 10.94 6.54 -4.47
C SER A 143 10.37 7.20 -5.73
N GLU A 144 11.05 7.05 -6.87
CA GLU A 144 10.52 7.52 -8.15
C GLU A 144 9.19 6.83 -8.51
N ALA A 145 9.09 5.52 -8.23
CA ALA A 145 7.86 4.74 -8.42
C ALA A 145 6.73 5.19 -7.48
N ASP A 146 7.06 5.58 -6.25
CA ASP A 146 6.10 6.13 -5.28
C ASP A 146 5.54 7.48 -5.76
N ILE A 147 6.39 8.34 -6.34
CA ILE A 147 5.98 9.63 -6.92
C ILE A 147 5.02 9.40 -8.09
N ILE A 148 5.34 8.45 -8.99
CA ILE A 148 4.47 8.12 -10.12
C ILE A 148 3.11 7.62 -9.60
N ARG A 149 3.08 6.70 -8.63
CA ARG A 149 1.84 6.18 -8.03
C ARG A 149 1.02 7.27 -7.31
N THR A 150 1.70 8.23 -6.69
CA THR A 150 1.09 9.41 -6.06
C THR A 150 0.39 10.29 -7.11
N ILE A 151 1.07 10.62 -8.21
CA ILE A 151 0.51 11.46 -9.28
C ILE A 151 -0.63 10.76 -10.01
N VAL A 152 -0.45 9.47 -10.30
CA VAL A 152 -1.49 8.61 -10.87
C VAL A 152 -2.72 8.56 -9.95
N ASN A 153 -2.53 8.47 -8.62
CA ASN A 153 -3.66 8.50 -7.69
C ASN A 153 -4.47 9.79 -7.83
N SER A 154 -3.81 10.95 -7.95
CA SER A 154 -4.49 12.22 -8.21
C SER A 154 -5.18 12.23 -9.57
N PHE A 155 -4.55 11.71 -10.63
CA PHE A 155 -5.16 11.64 -11.95
C PHE A 155 -6.46 10.82 -11.96
N PHE A 156 -6.47 9.65 -11.32
CA PHE A 156 -7.65 8.78 -11.33
C PHE A 156 -8.77 9.26 -10.39
N ASN A 157 -8.45 9.95 -9.28
CA ASN A 157 -9.43 10.26 -8.24
C ASN A 157 -9.82 11.74 -8.10
N ASP A 158 -9.07 12.67 -8.70
CA ASP A 158 -9.31 14.11 -8.57
C ASP A 158 -9.80 14.76 -9.88
N GLY A 159 -10.58 13.99 -10.65
CA GLY A 159 -11.25 14.38 -11.89
C GLY A 159 -12.69 13.86 -11.97
N ASP A 160 -13.36 14.12 -13.09
CA ASP A 160 -14.76 13.74 -13.35
C ASP A 160 -14.91 12.45 -14.19
N GLU A 161 -13.85 11.65 -14.27
CA GLU A 161 -13.76 10.44 -15.09
C GLU A 161 -13.90 10.68 -16.62
N SER A 162 -13.77 11.93 -17.11
CA SER A 162 -13.91 12.25 -18.55
C SER A 162 -12.66 11.97 -19.39
N GLU A 163 -11.56 11.54 -18.79
CA GLU A 163 -10.27 11.34 -19.46
C GLU A 163 -10.35 10.23 -20.51
N VAL A 164 -9.82 10.49 -21.71
CA VAL A 164 -9.88 9.54 -22.82
C VAL A 164 -8.75 8.52 -22.71
N PRO A 165 -9.05 7.21 -22.58
CA PRO A 165 -8.02 6.18 -22.56
C PRO A 165 -7.21 6.13 -23.86
N PRO A 166 -5.89 5.89 -23.81
CA PRO A 166 -5.11 5.69 -25.02
C PRO A 166 -5.52 4.39 -25.72
N ASP A 167 -5.51 4.40 -27.05
CA ASP A 167 -5.77 3.19 -27.84
C ASP A 167 -4.50 2.31 -28.00
N ALA A 168 -4.68 1.11 -28.53
CA ALA A 168 -3.58 0.16 -28.70
C ALA A 168 -2.51 0.63 -29.71
N LEU A 169 -2.89 1.41 -30.72
CA LEU A 169 -1.96 1.95 -31.71
C LEU A 169 -1.13 3.09 -31.11
N GLU A 170 -1.78 3.97 -30.33
CA GLU A 170 -1.13 5.04 -29.57
C GLU A 170 -0.12 4.47 -28.58
N LEU A 171 -0.51 3.44 -27.81
CA LEU A 171 0.40 2.76 -26.87
C LEU A 171 1.61 2.17 -27.58
N SER A 172 1.39 1.45 -28.68
CA SER A 172 2.47 0.82 -29.47
C SER A 172 3.41 1.87 -30.05
N ALA A 173 2.88 2.92 -30.68
CA ALA A 173 3.67 4.01 -31.25
C ALA A 173 4.46 4.76 -30.18
N HIS A 174 3.87 4.96 -29.00
CA HIS A 174 4.54 5.58 -27.85
C HIS A 174 5.72 4.73 -27.39
N LEU A 175 5.50 3.42 -27.15
CA LEU A 175 6.56 2.47 -26.76
C LEU A 175 7.70 2.44 -27.79
N ASP A 176 7.39 2.30 -29.08
CA ASP A 176 8.38 2.26 -30.17
C ASP A 176 9.26 3.53 -30.20
N SER A 177 8.63 4.70 -29.97
CA SER A 177 9.34 5.99 -30.01
C SER A 177 10.40 6.13 -28.91
N TYR A 178 10.16 5.53 -27.73
CA TYR A 178 11.09 5.56 -26.60
C TYR A 178 12.04 4.37 -26.59
N LYS A 179 11.64 3.23 -27.14
CA LYS A 179 12.53 2.07 -27.34
C LYS A 179 13.76 2.44 -28.18
N ALA A 180 13.59 3.31 -29.17
CA ALA A 180 14.69 3.84 -29.99
C ALA A 180 15.64 4.79 -29.22
N ARG A 181 15.20 5.34 -28.08
CA ARG A 181 15.95 6.26 -27.21
C ARG A 181 16.57 5.58 -26.00
N ALA A 182 16.08 4.38 -25.66
CA ALA A 182 16.58 3.59 -24.55
C ALA A 182 18.09 3.31 -24.69
N GLY A 183 18.84 3.69 -23.64
CA GLY A 183 20.28 3.51 -23.56
C GLY A 183 20.68 2.42 -22.58
N GLY A 184 21.71 2.69 -21.78
CA GLY A 184 22.08 1.84 -20.64
C GLY A 184 21.20 2.12 -19.41
N ALA A 185 21.23 1.19 -18.45
CA ALA A 185 20.52 1.33 -17.19
C ALA A 185 20.81 2.68 -16.51
N GLN A 186 19.76 3.38 -16.14
CA GLN A 186 19.78 4.65 -15.43
C GLN A 186 19.36 4.44 -13.97
N PRO A 187 19.86 5.25 -13.03
CA PRO A 187 19.43 5.16 -11.63
C PRO A 187 18.01 5.70 -11.45
N GLY A 188 17.40 5.31 -10.33
CA GLY A 188 16.14 5.86 -9.82
C GLY A 188 14.90 5.01 -10.07
N LEU A 189 14.89 4.21 -11.12
CA LEU A 189 13.76 3.34 -11.46
C LEU A 189 14.25 2.04 -12.09
N ASP A 190 13.79 0.91 -11.58
CA ASP A 190 14.08 -0.41 -12.17
C ASP A 190 12.84 -1.09 -12.79
N ALA A 191 13.06 -2.22 -13.48
CA ALA A 191 12.00 -2.96 -14.16
C ALA A 191 10.94 -3.52 -13.19
N GLU A 192 11.34 -3.86 -11.96
CA GLU A 192 10.44 -4.35 -10.94
C GLU A 192 9.49 -3.24 -10.46
N GLU A 193 10.03 -2.05 -10.21
CA GLU A 193 9.27 -0.87 -9.86
C GLU A 193 8.28 -0.44 -10.94
N VAL A 194 8.63 -0.55 -12.24
CA VAL A 194 7.69 -0.29 -13.33
C VAL A 194 6.49 -1.25 -13.30
N HIS A 195 6.73 -2.53 -13.05
CA HIS A 195 5.64 -3.49 -12.86
C HIS A 195 4.81 -3.19 -11.62
N GLU A 196 5.40 -2.72 -10.53
CA GLU A 196 4.65 -2.32 -9.33
C GLU A 196 3.71 -1.14 -9.60
N ILE A 197 4.14 -0.17 -10.42
CA ILE A 197 3.26 0.92 -10.85
C ILE A 197 2.04 0.35 -11.61
N GLY A 198 2.28 -0.61 -12.52
CA GLY A 198 1.21 -1.28 -13.25
C GLY A 198 0.27 -2.10 -12.38
N GLU A 199 0.81 -2.90 -11.46
CA GLU A 199 0.04 -3.69 -10.49
C GLU A 199 -0.81 -2.77 -9.60
N TYR A 200 -0.27 -1.64 -9.15
CA TYR A 200 -1.02 -0.65 -8.38
C TYR A 200 -2.19 -0.08 -9.19
N ILE A 201 -1.97 0.33 -10.44
CA ILE A 201 -3.03 0.85 -11.32
C ILE A 201 -4.12 -0.21 -11.56
N GLU A 202 -3.71 -1.44 -11.89
CA GLU A 202 -4.63 -2.54 -12.17
C GLU A 202 -5.48 -2.92 -10.94
N ASN A 203 -4.90 -2.87 -9.74
CA ASN A 203 -5.58 -3.27 -8.51
C ASN A 203 -6.47 -2.16 -7.94
N VAL A 204 -5.93 -0.95 -7.80
CA VAL A 204 -6.63 0.19 -7.17
C VAL A 204 -7.68 0.75 -8.11
N PHE A 205 -7.37 0.87 -9.41
CA PHE A 205 -8.26 1.48 -10.41
C PHE A 205 -8.92 0.43 -11.32
N ARG A 206 -9.14 -0.79 -10.82
CA ARG A 206 -9.68 -1.95 -11.58
C ARG A 206 -10.97 -1.70 -12.37
N LYS A 207 -11.78 -0.72 -11.95
CA LYS A 207 -13.06 -0.36 -12.60
C LYS A 207 -12.90 0.70 -13.71
N SER A 208 -11.74 1.33 -13.81
CA SER A 208 -11.49 2.39 -14.78
C SER A 208 -11.18 1.81 -16.16
N ALA A 209 -11.85 2.35 -17.19
CA ALA A 209 -11.53 2.04 -18.58
C ALA A 209 -10.10 2.46 -18.95
N TYR A 210 -9.59 3.55 -18.35
CA TYR A 210 -8.23 4.03 -18.56
C TYR A 210 -7.19 3.04 -18.03
N ALA A 211 -7.41 2.52 -16.81
CA ALA A 211 -6.56 1.49 -16.23
C ALA A 211 -6.56 0.20 -17.06
N ALA A 212 -7.72 -0.21 -17.58
CA ALA A 212 -7.84 -1.37 -18.45
C ALA A 212 -7.06 -1.21 -19.78
N ALA A 213 -7.08 -0.01 -20.36
CA ALA A 213 -6.36 0.31 -21.59
C ALA A 213 -4.83 0.21 -21.42
N LEU A 214 -4.30 0.58 -20.25
CA LEU A 214 -2.86 0.53 -19.95
C LEU A 214 -2.33 -0.89 -19.72
N LYS A 215 -3.16 -1.92 -19.55
CA LYS A 215 -2.72 -3.28 -19.22
C LYS A 215 -1.62 -3.86 -20.14
N PRO A 216 -1.64 -3.66 -21.47
CA PRO A 216 -0.59 -4.17 -22.37
C PRO A 216 0.75 -3.41 -22.27
N PHE A 217 0.76 -2.23 -21.65
CA PHE A 217 1.92 -1.31 -21.62
C PHE A 217 3.09 -1.85 -20.79
N TRP A 218 2.80 -2.53 -19.68
CA TRP A 218 3.75 -2.71 -18.58
C TRP A 218 4.95 -3.61 -18.88
N ASP A 219 4.76 -4.64 -19.71
CA ASP A 219 5.84 -5.59 -20.00
C ASP A 219 6.97 -4.94 -20.81
N GLU A 220 6.64 -4.20 -21.88
CA GLU A 220 7.65 -3.44 -22.64
C GLU A 220 8.12 -2.20 -21.87
N ALA A 221 7.24 -1.54 -21.12
CA ALA A 221 7.63 -0.40 -20.30
C ALA A 221 8.71 -0.75 -19.26
N ALA A 222 8.65 -1.95 -18.68
CA ALA A 222 9.64 -2.43 -17.72
C ALA A 222 11.02 -2.66 -18.35
N GLU A 223 11.10 -2.87 -19.67
CA GLU A 223 12.37 -2.97 -20.41
C GLU A 223 12.89 -1.61 -20.85
N ILE A 224 11.98 -0.68 -21.19
CA ILE A 224 12.33 0.63 -21.77
C ILE A 224 12.63 1.66 -20.67
N ALA A 225 11.72 1.86 -19.72
CA ALA A 225 11.78 2.99 -18.79
C ALA A 225 13.05 3.05 -17.93
N PRO A 226 13.60 1.93 -17.41
CA PRO A 226 14.85 1.95 -16.64
C PRO A 226 16.07 2.38 -17.46
N ALA A 227 15.99 2.31 -18.79
CA ALA A 227 17.06 2.69 -19.72
C ALA A 227 16.92 4.12 -20.26
N LEU A 228 15.89 4.86 -19.84
CA LEU A 228 15.64 6.24 -20.25
C LEU A 228 16.23 7.23 -19.25
N THR A 229 16.74 8.36 -19.75
CA THR A 229 17.13 9.51 -18.91
C THR A 229 15.91 10.09 -18.20
N LEU A 230 16.11 10.87 -17.12
CA LEU A 230 15.01 11.49 -16.39
C LEU A 230 14.09 12.33 -17.31
N ALA A 231 14.67 13.13 -18.21
CA ALA A 231 13.90 13.96 -19.14
C ALA A 231 13.04 13.12 -20.08
N GLU A 232 13.56 11.98 -20.53
CA GLU A 232 12.81 11.04 -21.36
C GLU A 232 11.74 10.30 -20.55
N ARG A 233 12.01 9.95 -19.29
CA ARG A 233 11.01 9.32 -18.40
C ARG A 233 9.81 10.23 -18.16
N VAL A 234 10.01 11.54 -18.03
CA VAL A 234 8.91 12.52 -17.92
C VAL A 234 7.96 12.42 -19.11
N GLY A 235 8.51 12.33 -20.32
CA GLY A 235 7.71 12.14 -21.53
C GLY A 235 7.17 10.72 -21.67
N PHE A 236 7.89 9.70 -21.22
CA PHE A 236 7.47 8.31 -21.31
C PHE A 236 6.25 8.03 -20.43
N PHE A 237 6.25 8.53 -19.19
CA PHE A 237 5.13 8.32 -18.26
C PHE A 237 3.97 9.29 -18.46
N SER A 238 4.05 10.23 -19.40
CA SER A 238 2.95 11.17 -19.65
C SER A 238 1.63 10.49 -20.00
N ILE A 239 1.69 9.30 -20.60
CA ILE A 239 0.52 8.48 -20.95
C ILE A 239 -0.23 7.94 -19.72
N LEU A 240 0.39 7.92 -18.54
CA LEU A 240 -0.26 7.46 -17.31
C LEU A 240 -1.23 8.49 -16.74
N TRP A 241 -1.14 9.75 -17.19
CA TRP A 241 -1.94 10.86 -16.70
C TRP A 241 -2.46 11.74 -17.84
N GLY A 242 -2.90 11.14 -18.95
CA GLY A 242 -3.59 11.85 -20.04
C GLY A 242 -2.74 12.87 -20.80
N GLY A 243 -1.42 12.86 -20.63
CA GLY A 243 -0.53 13.87 -21.23
C GLY A 243 -0.57 15.24 -20.55
N HIS A 244 -1.18 15.35 -19.37
CA HIS A 244 -1.23 16.60 -18.59
C HIS A 244 0.19 17.06 -18.21
N ALA A 245 0.68 18.10 -18.90
CA ALA A 245 2.06 18.58 -18.75
C ALA A 245 2.42 18.97 -17.31
N ALA A 246 1.49 19.60 -16.58
CA ALA A 246 1.72 20.00 -15.19
C ALA A 246 2.03 18.82 -14.24
N LEU A 247 1.43 17.65 -14.48
CA LEU A 247 1.70 16.44 -13.70
C LEU A 247 3.07 15.85 -14.07
N GLY A 248 3.44 15.89 -15.36
CA GLY A 248 4.78 15.49 -15.82
C GLY A 248 5.90 16.41 -15.31
N GLU A 249 5.67 17.72 -15.28
CA GLU A 249 6.59 18.70 -14.70
C GLU A 249 6.78 18.47 -13.20
N LEU A 250 5.70 18.20 -12.47
CA LEU A 250 5.76 17.85 -11.04
C LEU A 250 6.58 16.57 -10.81
N TYR A 251 6.32 15.51 -11.57
CA TYR A 251 7.12 14.28 -11.53
C TYR A 251 8.60 14.57 -11.80
N GLY A 252 8.92 15.29 -12.87
CA GLY A 252 10.29 15.64 -13.25
C GLY A 252 11.01 16.45 -12.17
N GLN A 253 10.33 17.41 -11.54
CA GLN A 253 10.87 18.21 -10.43
C GLN A 253 11.24 17.32 -9.24
N LEU A 254 10.32 16.46 -8.78
CA LEU A 254 10.55 15.62 -7.61
C LEU A 254 11.59 14.52 -7.88
N ALA A 255 11.57 13.91 -9.06
CA ALA A 255 12.56 12.91 -9.45
C ALA A 255 13.96 13.53 -9.64
N ALA A 256 14.07 14.78 -10.11
CA ALA A 256 15.34 15.51 -10.14
C ALA A 256 15.88 15.77 -8.73
N ALA A 257 15.01 16.12 -7.78
CA ALA A 257 15.39 16.28 -6.38
C ALA A 257 15.90 14.95 -5.76
N LEU A 258 15.26 13.81 -6.07
CA LEU A 258 15.77 12.49 -5.69
C LEU A 258 17.11 12.15 -6.33
N ALA A 259 17.31 12.48 -7.61
CA ALA A 259 18.58 12.23 -8.29
C ALA A 259 19.74 12.98 -7.61
N ARG A 260 19.51 14.20 -7.12
CA ARG A 260 20.50 14.96 -6.32
C ARG A 260 20.84 14.26 -5.01
N LEU A 261 19.93 13.47 -4.45
CA LEU A 261 20.13 12.64 -3.26
C LEU A 261 20.65 11.24 -3.58
N ASN A 262 21.09 10.99 -4.82
CA ASN A 262 21.49 9.66 -5.29
C ASN A 262 20.41 8.59 -5.03
N HIS A 263 19.13 8.99 -5.17
CA HIS A 263 17.96 8.15 -4.96
C HIS A 263 17.92 7.46 -3.58
N ALA A 264 18.45 8.12 -2.55
CA ALA A 264 18.45 7.58 -1.20
C ALA A 264 17.02 7.47 -0.63
N GLY A 265 16.64 6.27 -0.17
CA GLY A 265 15.36 6.05 0.51
C GLY A 265 15.29 6.64 1.94
N THR A 266 16.44 6.98 2.53
CA THR A 266 16.54 7.63 3.83
C THR A 266 17.54 8.77 3.79
N VAL A 267 17.15 9.90 4.37
CA VAL A 267 18.01 11.07 4.55
C VAL A 267 17.91 11.60 5.98
N TYR A 268 18.89 12.42 6.36
CA TYR A 268 18.98 13.11 7.63
C TYR A 268 18.97 14.61 7.38
N ALA A 269 18.00 15.33 7.92
CA ALA A 269 17.87 16.78 7.78
C ALA A 269 18.33 17.51 9.04
N GLU A 270 18.72 18.77 8.85
CA GLU A 270 18.97 19.69 9.96
C GLU A 270 17.70 19.98 10.78
N LEU A 271 17.87 20.37 12.05
CA LEU A 271 16.76 20.61 12.99
C LEU A 271 15.75 21.67 12.49
N SER A 272 16.21 22.63 11.66
CA SER A 272 15.37 23.66 11.06
C SER A 272 14.33 23.13 10.07
N ALA A 273 14.36 21.83 9.76
CA ALA A 273 13.29 21.15 9.04
C ALA A 273 11.98 21.13 9.83
N LEU A 274 12.04 21.12 11.17
CA LEU A 274 10.86 21.06 12.05
C LEU A 274 10.57 22.37 12.76
N VAL A 275 11.59 23.17 13.08
CA VAL A 275 11.47 24.38 13.89
C VAL A 275 12.02 25.60 13.14
N PRO A 276 11.32 26.74 13.10
CA PRO A 276 10.02 27.00 13.74
C PRO A 276 8.88 26.25 13.03
N ARG A 277 7.83 25.87 13.79
CA ARG A 277 6.74 25.02 13.30
C ARG A 277 6.01 25.61 12.09
N GLU A 278 5.97 26.93 11.97
CA GLU A 278 5.31 27.66 10.87
C GLU A 278 6.02 27.47 9.52
N GLN A 279 7.28 27.00 9.55
CA GLN A 279 8.07 26.66 8.37
C GLN A 279 8.38 25.15 8.33
N SER A 280 7.68 24.33 9.11
CA SER A 280 7.97 22.90 9.20
C SER A 280 7.68 22.17 7.88
N ILE A 281 8.51 21.18 7.54
CA ILE A 281 8.22 20.25 6.42
C ILE A 281 7.00 19.36 6.69
N ILE A 282 6.55 19.29 7.94
CA ILE A 282 5.31 18.58 8.32
C ILE A 282 4.09 19.38 7.85
N ASP A 283 4.17 20.72 7.85
CA ASP A 283 3.06 21.60 7.45
C ASP A 283 2.82 21.51 5.93
N VAL A 284 1.60 21.13 5.54
CA VAL A 284 1.15 21.05 4.15
C VAL A 284 1.28 22.38 3.39
N LYS A 285 1.22 23.53 4.08
CA LYS A 285 1.42 24.85 3.45
C LYS A 285 2.80 24.98 2.82
N THR A 286 3.79 24.24 3.31
CA THR A 286 5.14 24.18 2.74
C THR A 286 5.14 23.70 1.29
N LEU A 287 4.14 22.91 0.86
CA LEU A 287 4.00 22.46 -0.54
C LEU A 287 3.67 23.60 -1.51
N THR A 288 3.13 24.73 -1.05
CA THR A 288 2.89 25.90 -1.91
C THR A 288 4.19 26.46 -2.50
N GLY A 289 5.33 26.21 -1.85
CA GLY A 289 6.65 26.57 -2.36
C GLY A 289 7.05 25.85 -3.64
N LEU A 290 6.39 24.75 -4.02
CA LEU A 290 6.58 24.10 -5.33
C LEU A 290 6.22 25.03 -6.49
N ARG A 291 5.37 26.04 -6.23
CA ARG A 291 4.98 27.09 -7.19
C ARG A 291 5.54 28.47 -6.83
N GLY A 292 6.60 28.51 -6.03
CA GLY A 292 7.35 29.74 -5.76
C GLY A 292 6.85 30.59 -4.58
N ALA A 293 5.88 30.10 -3.79
CA ALA A 293 5.55 30.73 -2.51
C ALA A 293 6.77 30.70 -1.57
N ASP A 294 6.95 31.76 -0.78
CA ASP A 294 7.99 31.78 0.25
C ASP A 294 7.57 30.91 1.42
N VAL A 295 8.26 29.77 1.56
CA VAL A 295 8.05 28.79 2.65
C VAL A 295 9.29 28.69 3.54
N GLY A 296 10.17 29.70 3.48
CA GLY A 296 11.42 29.72 4.22
C GLY A 296 12.62 29.16 3.45
N PRO A 297 13.83 29.22 4.05
CA PRO A 297 15.07 28.88 3.38
C PRO A 297 15.17 27.39 3.03
N PRO A 298 15.99 27.03 2.02
CA PRO A 298 16.28 25.65 1.70
C PRO A 298 16.99 24.94 2.86
N LEU A 299 16.85 23.62 2.91
CA LEU A 299 17.33 22.76 3.98
C LEU A 299 18.58 22.00 3.57
N LYS A 300 19.52 21.86 4.49
CA LYS A 300 20.62 20.90 4.34
C LYS A 300 20.16 19.50 4.73
N VAL A 301 20.48 18.54 3.88
CA VAL A 301 20.22 17.11 4.11
C VAL A 301 21.46 16.28 3.82
N GLN A 302 21.61 15.18 4.54
CA GLN A 302 22.69 14.21 4.39
C GLN A 302 22.10 12.83 4.11
N THR A 303 22.60 12.13 3.08
CA THR A 303 22.22 10.73 2.84
C THR A 303 22.98 9.79 3.80
N ALA A 304 22.50 8.56 3.95
CA ALA A 304 23.21 7.54 4.73
C ALA A 304 24.65 7.28 4.23
N GLY A 305 24.92 7.49 2.93
CA GLY A 305 26.26 7.40 2.33
C GLY A 305 27.15 8.62 2.58
N GLY A 306 26.68 9.64 3.31
CA GLY A 306 27.44 10.84 3.66
C GLY A 306 27.36 12.00 2.66
N LEU A 307 26.61 11.85 1.56
CA LEU A 307 26.41 12.94 0.58
C LEU A 307 25.56 14.05 1.22
N GLN A 308 26.05 15.28 1.23
CA GLN A 308 25.31 16.45 1.70
C GLN A 308 24.80 17.29 0.53
N VAL A 309 23.52 17.68 0.62
CA VAL A 309 22.82 18.46 -0.42
C VAL A 309 21.98 19.55 0.25
N THR A 310 21.84 20.69 -0.40
CA THR A 310 20.88 21.73 0.00
C THR A 310 19.66 21.68 -0.93
N LEU A 311 18.49 21.36 -0.39
CA LEU A 311 17.24 21.20 -1.14
C LEU A 311 16.23 22.29 -0.81
N PRO A 312 15.44 22.78 -1.78
CA PRO A 312 14.23 23.53 -1.50
C PRO A 312 13.34 22.81 -0.49
N ARG A 313 12.85 23.55 0.50
CA ARG A 313 12.04 22.98 1.59
C ARG A 313 10.77 22.30 1.09
N ALA A 314 10.11 22.88 0.09
CA ALA A 314 8.92 22.34 -0.54
C ALA A 314 9.18 20.99 -1.23
N GLU A 315 10.34 20.81 -1.85
CA GLU A 315 10.74 19.53 -2.47
C GLU A 315 10.98 18.46 -1.41
N LEU A 316 11.66 18.80 -0.30
CA LEU A 316 11.84 17.85 0.81
C LEU A 316 10.50 17.48 1.46
N CYS A 317 9.61 18.46 1.68
CA CYS A 317 8.24 18.25 2.17
C CYS A 317 7.44 17.31 1.24
N ALA A 318 7.53 17.52 -0.08
CA ALA A 318 6.88 16.66 -1.06
C ALA A 318 7.44 15.23 -1.03
N LEU A 319 8.76 15.07 -0.97
CA LEU A 319 9.44 13.76 -0.99
C LEU A 319 9.33 12.98 0.34
N ALA A 320 9.21 13.66 1.48
CA ALA A 320 9.18 12.99 2.79
C ALA A 320 7.92 12.13 2.95
N ALA A 321 8.10 10.83 3.09
CA ALA A 321 7.03 9.88 3.35
C ALA A 321 6.80 9.67 4.85
N GLU A 322 7.90 9.54 5.60
CA GLU A 322 7.88 9.29 7.05
C GLU A 322 8.87 10.20 7.77
N LEU A 323 8.46 10.73 8.92
CA LEU A 323 9.32 11.32 9.93
C LEU A 323 9.47 10.36 11.11
N VAL A 324 10.72 10.07 11.50
CA VAL A 324 10.98 9.35 12.75
C VAL A 324 11.06 10.34 13.91
N PHE A 325 10.17 10.19 14.89
CA PHE A 325 10.10 11.00 16.11
C PHE A 325 10.54 10.14 17.32
N PRO A 326 11.82 10.17 17.70
CA PRO A 326 12.31 9.44 18.86
C PRO A 326 11.78 10.08 20.14
N MET A 327 11.02 9.34 20.94
CA MET A 327 10.44 9.86 22.18
C MET A 327 11.48 9.87 23.32
N ALA A 328 11.45 10.94 24.13
CA ALA A 328 12.33 11.08 25.29
C ALA A 328 12.01 10.07 26.39
N GLU A 329 10.71 9.90 26.69
CA GLU A 329 10.18 9.07 27.77
C GLU A 329 9.21 8.02 27.24
N GLN A 330 9.26 6.81 27.80
CA GLN A 330 8.37 5.72 27.41
C GLN A 330 6.95 5.93 27.96
N PRO A 331 5.91 6.02 27.11
CA PRO A 331 4.55 6.31 27.57
C PRO A 331 3.91 5.18 28.37
N SER A 332 4.09 3.95 27.90
CA SER A 332 3.57 2.72 28.54
C SER A 332 4.41 1.51 28.14
N GLU A 333 4.21 0.36 28.78
CA GLU A 333 4.93 -0.88 28.44
C GLU A 333 4.79 -1.31 26.97
N LEU A 334 3.65 -0.98 26.34
CA LEU A 334 3.39 -1.24 24.92
C LEU A 334 4.48 -0.64 24.02
N PHE A 335 4.91 0.59 24.32
CA PHE A 335 5.89 1.34 23.51
C PHE A 335 7.32 0.84 23.65
N GLY A 336 7.59 -0.08 24.58
CA GLY A 336 8.87 -0.78 24.63
C GLY A 336 9.08 -1.74 23.45
N ARG A 337 8.01 -2.08 22.72
CA ARG A 337 8.03 -3.09 21.63
C ARG A 337 7.28 -2.68 20.37
N THR A 338 6.51 -1.60 20.45
CA THR A 338 5.56 -1.18 19.41
C THR A 338 5.70 0.32 19.19
N ASP A 339 5.84 0.72 17.94
CA ASP A 339 5.79 2.12 17.51
C ASP A 339 4.33 2.57 17.30
N LEU A 340 4.12 3.88 17.28
CA LEU A 340 2.85 4.49 16.90
C LEU A 340 3.03 5.26 15.60
N LEU A 341 2.14 5.01 14.64
CA LEU A 341 2.10 5.71 13.36
C LEU A 341 0.91 6.66 13.36
N ASP A 342 1.17 7.96 13.26
CA ASP A 342 0.14 8.96 12.99
C ASP A 342 0.08 9.20 11.49
N PHE A 343 -1.04 8.79 10.88
CA PHE A 343 -1.28 9.00 9.46
C PHE A 343 -1.94 10.35 9.22
N PRO A 344 -1.53 11.05 8.14
CA PRO A 344 -2.23 12.25 7.72
C PRO A 344 -3.70 11.93 7.42
N GLY A 345 -4.57 12.91 7.67
CA GLY A 345 -6.01 12.72 7.50
C GLY A 345 -6.43 12.68 6.03
N ALA A 346 -7.55 12.00 5.75
CA ALA A 346 -8.06 11.84 4.39
C ALA A 346 -8.89 13.06 3.96
N ARG A 347 -8.63 13.55 2.74
CA ARG A 347 -9.26 14.76 2.20
C ARG A 347 -10.29 14.49 1.10
N ASN A 348 -11.31 15.35 1.01
CA ASN A 348 -12.37 15.28 -0.03
C ASN A 348 -11.82 15.56 -1.43
N ARG A 349 -12.01 14.65 -2.39
CA ARG A 349 -11.47 14.78 -3.76
C ARG A 349 -12.06 15.95 -4.55
N PHE A 350 -11.35 16.38 -5.59
CA PHE A 350 -11.93 17.26 -6.61
C PHE A 350 -12.88 16.48 -7.52
N GLU A 351 -14.03 17.08 -7.87
CA GLU A 351 -15.04 16.49 -8.77
C GLU A 351 -15.10 17.19 -10.14
N GLU A 352 -14.33 18.27 -10.32
CA GLU A 352 -14.27 19.00 -11.59
C GLU A 352 -13.34 18.30 -12.59
N PRO A 353 -13.53 18.49 -13.91
CA PRO A 353 -12.60 17.97 -14.91
C PRO A 353 -11.16 18.39 -14.60
N LEU A 354 -10.21 17.46 -14.74
CA LEU A 354 -8.80 17.71 -14.43
C LEU A 354 -8.21 18.90 -15.19
N SER A 355 -8.62 19.09 -16.44
CA SER A 355 -8.20 20.25 -17.25
C SER A 355 -8.54 21.60 -16.59
N LYS A 356 -9.67 21.68 -15.88
CA LYS A 356 -10.08 22.88 -15.13
C LYS A 356 -9.31 23.00 -13.82
N THR A 357 -9.14 21.90 -13.08
CA THR A 357 -8.37 21.85 -11.84
C THR A 357 -6.91 22.26 -12.10
N LEU A 358 -6.28 21.72 -13.14
CA LEU A 358 -4.93 22.05 -13.58
C LEU A 358 -4.82 23.42 -14.27
N GLY A 359 -5.95 24.06 -14.61
CA GLY A 359 -5.98 25.43 -15.15
C GLY A 359 -5.56 26.51 -14.14
N ASN A 360 -5.53 26.18 -12.84
CA ASN A 360 -5.07 27.08 -11.77
C ASN A 360 -4.02 26.38 -10.88
N LEU A 361 -2.82 26.19 -11.43
CA LEU A 361 -1.74 25.43 -10.81
C LEU A 361 -1.29 25.97 -9.45
N ASP A 362 -1.22 27.29 -9.30
CA ASP A 362 -0.76 27.91 -8.05
C ASP A 362 -1.69 27.56 -6.88
N LYS A 363 -3.00 27.45 -7.16
CA LYS A 363 -4.00 27.05 -6.17
C LYS A 363 -4.11 25.55 -6.00
N ASN A 364 -4.04 24.77 -7.09
CA ASN A 364 -4.54 23.40 -7.07
C ASN A 364 -3.44 22.33 -7.14
N LEU A 365 -2.22 22.62 -7.62
CA LEU A 365 -1.19 21.59 -7.82
C LEU A 365 -0.75 20.95 -6.50
N HIS A 366 -0.50 21.78 -5.47
CA HIS A 366 -0.10 21.29 -4.16
C HIS A 366 -1.21 20.49 -3.47
N GLU A 367 -2.47 20.89 -3.66
CA GLU A 367 -3.64 20.15 -3.19
C GLU A 367 -3.78 18.80 -3.89
N LEU A 368 -3.61 18.74 -5.22
CA LEU A 368 -3.61 17.49 -5.98
C LEU A 368 -2.51 16.53 -5.49
N LEU A 369 -1.27 17.03 -5.36
CA LEU A 369 -0.16 16.25 -4.85
C LEU A 369 -0.45 15.71 -3.44
N LEU A 370 -0.96 16.58 -2.55
CA LEU A 370 -1.24 16.21 -1.18
C LEU A 370 -2.33 15.14 -1.08
N ARG A 371 -3.42 15.25 -1.85
CA ARG A 371 -4.50 14.24 -1.89
C ARG A 371 -3.98 12.89 -2.39
N GLY A 372 -3.26 12.89 -3.51
CA GLY A 372 -2.63 11.69 -4.05
C GLY A 372 -1.65 11.06 -3.08
N LYS A 373 -0.82 11.89 -2.43
CA LYS A 373 0.23 11.44 -1.51
C LYS A 373 -0.37 10.81 -0.26
N VAL A 374 -1.36 11.44 0.36
CA VAL A 374 -1.97 10.91 1.59
C VAL A 374 -2.67 9.57 1.34
N ALA A 375 -3.41 9.44 0.24
CA ALA A 375 -4.02 8.17 -0.13
C ALA A 375 -2.96 7.09 -0.40
N TYR A 376 -1.94 7.42 -1.20
CA TYR A 376 -0.88 6.50 -1.55
C TYR A 376 -0.02 6.06 -0.35
N LEU A 377 0.24 6.95 0.61
CA LEU A 377 0.98 6.61 1.83
C LEU A 377 0.30 5.47 2.60
N PHE A 378 -1.03 5.46 2.68
CA PHE A 378 -1.72 4.35 3.32
C PHE A 378 -1.48 3.04 2.58
N ASP A 379 -1.68 3.02 1.26
CA ASP A 379 -1.44 1.83 0.42
C ASP A 379 -0.01 1.31 0.56
N ARG A 380 0.99 2.21 0.53
CA ARG A 380 2.41 1.87 0.73
C ARG A 380 2.65 1.13 2.04
N TYR A 381 2.06 1.59 3.15
CA TYR A 381 2.28 0.98 4.46
C TYR A 381 1.55 -0.36 4.62
N VAL A 382 0.38 -0.51 4.00
CA VAL A 382 -0.33 -1.80 3.91
C VAL A 382 0.50 -2.80 3.10
N GLU A 383 0.98 -2.40 1.92
CA GLU A 383 1.80 -3.20 1.03
C GLU A 383 3.12 -3.67 1.68
N ASN A 384 3.75 -2.80 2.48
CA ASN A 384 4.98 -3.09 3.22
C ASN A 384 4.75 -3.82 4.55
N GLN A 385 3.50 -4.08 4.93
CA GLN A 385 3.13 -4.70 6.21
C GLN A 385 3.69 -3.96 7.43
N GLU A 386 3.67 -2.64 7.37
CA GLU A 386 4.09 -1.78 8.47
C GLU A 386 2.92 -1.45 9.41
N ILE A 387 1.68 -1.74 9.01
CA ILE A 387 0.49 -1.63 9.87
C ILE A 387 0.19 -3.01 10.48
N THR A 388 0.64 -3.23 11.71
CA THR A 388 0.36 -4.48 12.45
C THR A 388 -0.92 -4.44 13.27
N SER A 389 -1.42 -3.25 13.59
CA SER A 389 -2.71 -3.04 14.24
C SER A 389 -3.23 -1.66 13.83
N MET A 390 -4.55 -1.52 13.71
CA MET A 390 -5.17 -0.29 13.21
C MET A 390 -6.21 0.24 14.21
N LEU A 391 -6.03 1.49 14.61
CA LEU A 391 -7.02 2.31 15.32
C LEU A 391 -7.76 3.16 14.29
N LEU A 392 -8.95 2.72 13.90
CA LEU A 392 -9.79 3.39 12.92
C LEU A 392 -10.72 4.41 13.62
N CYS A 393 -10.30 5.67 13.62
CA CYS A 393 -10.97 6.79 14.29
C CYS A 393 -12.09 7.40 13.43
N VAL A 394 -13.35 7.11 13.79
CA VAL A 394 -14.54 7.53 13.04
C VAL A 394 -15.42 8.48 13.88
N PRO A 395 -15.83 9.66 13.36
CA PRO A 395 -16.73 10.58 14.07
C PRO A 395 -18.20 10.18 13.90
N GLY A 396 -19.11 10.93 14.52
CA GLY A 396 -20.56 10.66 14.47
C GLY A 396 -21.32 11.27 13.29
N SER A 397 -20.63 11.84 12.31
CA SER A 397 -21.22 12.47 11.12
C SER A 397 -21.00 11.60 9.89
N ASN A 398 -21.79 11.83 8.83
CA ASN A 398 -21.57 11.21 7.53
C ASN A 398 -20.13 11.45 7.07
N MET A 399 -19.44 10.37 6.74
CA MET A 399 -18.10 10.42 6.18
C MET A 399 -18.23 10.79 4.70
N GLU A 400 -17.63 11.91 4.30
CA GLU A 400 -17.58 12.36 2.89
C GLU A 400 -16.45 11.67 2.09
N THR A 401 -15.58 10.90 2.75
CA THR A 401 -14.47 10.20 2.11
C THR A 401 -14.93 8.89 1.44
N LEU A 402 -15.13 8.94 0.12
CA LEU A 402 -15.62 7.82 -0.70
C LEU A 402 -14.70 6.58 -0.68
N ASP A 403 -13.40 6.72 -0.43
CA ASP A 403 -12.41 5.64 -0.62
C ASP A 403 -12.05 4.85 0.65
N LEU A 404 -12.40 5.34 1.84
CA LEU A 404 -11.93 4.74 3.10
C LEU A 404 -12.35 3.26 3.30
N PRO A 405 -13.60 2.85 3.01
CA PRO A 405 -14.00 1.45 3.19
C PRO A 405 -13.16 0.48 2.36
N GLY A 406 -12.85 0.83 1.10
CA GLY A 406 -12.03 -0.03 0.23
C GLY A 406 -10.61 -0.22 0.74
N LEU A 407 -10.01 0.82 1.31
CA LEU A 407 -8.69 0.76 1.94
C LEU A 407 -8.68 -0.18 3.16
N VAL A 408 -9.71 -0.10 4.00
CA VAL A 408 -9.86 -0.96 5.17
C VAL A 408 -10.11 -2.41 4.76
N ASP A 409 -10.98 -2.66 3.78
CA ASP A 409 -11.25 -4.00 3.23
C ASP A 409 -9.97 -4.67 2.70
N ASN A 410 -9.14 -3.93 1.94
CA ASN A 410 -7.87 -4.43 1.43
C ASN A 410 -6.88 -4.78 2.56
N TRP A 411 -6.77 -3.92 3.57
CA TRP A 411 -5.90 -4.20 4.72
C TRP A 411 -6.39 -5.42 5.53
N ILE A 412 -7.71 -5.58 5.73
CA ILE A 412 -8.29 -6.77 6.38
C ILE A 412 -7.94 -8.03 5.57
N ALA A 413 -8.15 -8.01 4.26
CA ALA A 413 -7.86 -9.15 3.39
C ALA A 413 -6.38 -9.56 3.46
N LEU A 414 -5.46 -8.60 3.53
CA LEU A 414 -4.02 -8.84 3.62
C LEU A 414 -3.53 -9.25 5.03
N THR A 415 -4.24 -8.82 6.08
CA THR A 415 -3.81 -9.00 7.48
C THR A 415 -4.50 -10.18 8.16
N HIS A 416 -5.81 -10.29 8.02
CA HIS A 416 -6.66 -11.33 8.62
C HIS A 416 -7.13 -12.38 7.62
N GLY A 417 -7.25 -11.99 6.34
CA GLY A 417 -7.80 -12.82 5.29
C GLY A 417 -9.14 -12.31 4.76
N ASP A 418 -9.45 -12.71 3.53
CA ASP A 418 -10.60 -12.27 2.73
C ASP A 418 -11.90 -13.04 3.02
N ARG A 419 -11.94 -13.84 4.09
CA ARG A 419 -13.10 -14.65 4.47
C ARG A 419 -13.09 -15.01 5.96
N PRO A 420 -14.27 -15.21 6.57
CA PRO A 420 -14.39 -15.41 8.01
C PRO A 420 -13.51 -16.52 8.59
N GLU A 421 -13.32 -17.64 7.87
CA GLU A 421 -12.52 -18.78 8.36
C GLU A 421 -11.03 -18.47 8.47
N LEU A 422 -10.52 -17.55 7.65
CA LEU A 422 -9.14 -17.08 7.76
C LEU A 422 -8.99 -16.13 8.93
N ARG A 423 -9.93 -15.18 9.08
CA ARG A 423 -9.89 -14.19 10.17
C ARG A 423 -9.93 -14.85 11.54
N ALA A 424 -10.66 -15.96 11.67
CA ALA A 424 -10.75 -16.76 12.90
C ALA A 424 -9.42 -17.38 13.37
N GLN A 425 -8.38 -17.40 12.53
CA GLN A 425 -7.07 -17.97 12.86
C GLN A 425 -6.15 -16.97 13.57
N THR A 426 -6.55 -15.71 13.65
CA THR A 426 -5.73 -14.61 14.17
C THR A 426 -6.51 -13.73 15.14
N ASP A 427 -5.80 -13.10 16.08
CA ASP A 427 -6.41 -12.09 16.96
C ASP A 427 -6.90 -10.90 16.13
N ASN A 428 -8.05 -10.33 16.50
CA ASN A 428 -8.56 -9.11 15.85
C ASN A 428 -7.67 -7.91 16.22
N VAL A 429 -7.03 -7.33 15.21
CA VAL A 429 -6.13 -6.16 15.36
C VAL A 429 -6.71 -4.90 14.70
N LEU A 430 -8.00 -4.94 14.31
CA LEU A 430 -8.78 -3.80 13.87
C LEU A 430 -9.61 -3.25 15.03
N PHE A 431 -9.31 -2.03 15.47
CA PHE A 431 -10.01 -1.36 16.55
C PHE A 431 -10.85 -0.22 15.96
N PHE A 432 -12.18 -0.36 16.06
CA PHE A 432 -13.09 0.66 15.52
C PHE A 432 -13.39 1.70 16.61
N VAL A 433 -12.75 2.86 16.52
CA VAL A 433 -12.77 3.89 17.56
C VAL A 433 -13.79 4.97 17.20
N LEU A 434 -14.93 4.94 17.88
CA LEU A 434 -16.02 5.89 17.73
C LEU A 434 -15.74 7.17 18.54
N THR A 435 -15.01 8.07 17.90
CA THR A 435 -14.57 9.36 18.46
C THR A 435 -15.72 10.36 18.60
N LYS A 436 -15.46 11.48 19.28
CA LYS A 436 -16.44 12.55 19.56
C LYS A 436 -17.66 12.00 20.32
N PHE A 437 -17.43 11.07 21.25
CA PHE A 437 -18.50 10.51 22.07
C PHE A 437 -19.16 11.58 22.95
N ASP A 438 -18.44 12.64 23.31
CA ASP A 438 -18.96 13.82 24.02
C ASP A 438 -20.26 14.37 23.41
N MET A 439 -20.36 14.37 22.08
CA MET A 439 -21.56 14.87 21.38
C MET A 439 -22.80 14.03 21.67
N GLN A 440 -22.64 12.74 21.97
CA GLN A 440 -23.75 11.85 22.34
C GLN A 440 -24.26 12.11 23.76
N LEU A 441 -23.47 12.79 24.60
CA LEU A 441 -23.84 13.15 25.97
C LEU A 441 -24.57 14.49 26.06
N SER A 442 -24.55 15.28 24.98
CA SER A 442 -25.25 16.57 24.92
C SER A 442 -26.78 16.41 24.85
N ASP A 443 -27.49 17.39 25.39
CA ASP A 443 -28.95 17.50 25.30
C ASP A 443 -29.34 17.91 23.87
N SER A 444 -29.31 16.94 22.95
CA SER A 444 -29.88 17.07 21.61
C SER A 444 -31.31 16.51 21.60
N ALA A 445 -32.23 17.22 20.93
CA ALA A 445 -33.58 16.74 20.66
C ALA A 445 -33.51 15.61 19.63
N ALA A 446 -33.15 14.41 20.08
CA ALA A 446 -33.18 13.23 19.25
C ALA A 446 -34.64 12.80 19.04
N ASP A 447 -35.21 13.09 17.86
CA ASP A 447 -36.48 12.49 17.43
C ASP A 447 -36.38 10.96 17.55
N GLY A 448 -37.13 10.36 18.46
CA GLY A 448 -37.19 8.90 18.65
C GLY A 448 -36.51 8.33 19.91
N GLY A 449 -35.99 9.16 20.82
CA GLY A 449 -35.45 8.72 22.12
C GLY A 449 -34.02 8.18 22.09
N GLU A 450 -33.52 7.71 23.24
CA GLU A 450 -32.09 7.41 23.43
C GLU A 450 -31.61 6.16 22.70
N VAL A 451 -32.45 5.13 22.53
CA VAL A 451 -32.10 3.95 21.73
C VAL A 451 -31.81 4.36 20.28
N THR A 452 -32.74 5.11 19.68
CA THR A 452 -32.63 5.62 18.31
C THR A 452 -31.39 6.51 18.12
N ARG A 453 -30.97 7.26 19.15
CA ARG A 453 -29.72 8.06 19.14
C ARG A 453 -28.51 7.19 18.82
N PHE A 454 -28.32 6.10 19.55
CA PHE A 454 -27.16 5.22 19.37
C PHE A 454 -27.28 4.32 18.13
N GLU A 455 -28.51 3.93 17.74
CA GLU A 455 -28.74 3.26 16.45
C GLU A 455 -28.33 4.13 15.28
N ARG A 456 -28.72 5.42 15.28
CA ARG A 456 -28.29 6.38 14.25
C ARG A 456 -26.78 6.57 14.25
N ARG A 457 -26.14 6.65 15.43
CA ARG A 457 -24.69 6.76 15.53
C ARG A 457 -23.98 5.56 14.89
N MET A 458 -24.40 4.34 15.23
CA MET A 458 -23.80 3.12 14.67
C MET A 458 -24.09 2.98 13.18
N LYS A 459 -25.30 3.35 12.73
CA LYS A 459 -25.68 3.33 11.33
C LYS A 459 -24.78 4.24 10.50
N ALA A 460 -24.61 5.50 10.91
CA ALA A 460 -23.81 6.49 10.18
C ALA A 460 -22.31 6.18 10.21
N SER A 461 -21.77 5.72 11.34
CA SER A 461 -20.33 5.50 11.50
C SER A 461 -19.86 4.15 10.94
N LEU A 462 -20.61 3.06 11.12
CA LEU A 462 -20.18 1.70 10.79
C LEU A 462 -21.02 1.08 9.66
N LEU A 463 -22.33 0.93 9.86
CA LEU A 463 -23.15 0.05 9.01
C LEU A 463 -23.35 0.57 7.58
N GLU A 464 -23.57 1.87 7.40
CA GLU A 464 -23.87 2.42 6.08
C GLU A 464 -22.68 2.40 5.13
N ARG A 465 -21.47 2.62 5.65
CA ARG A 465 -20.24 2.73 4.86
C ARG A 465 -19.45 1.42 4.79
N PHE A 466 -19.29 0.73 5.91
CA PHE A 466 -18.49 -0.51 5.97
C PHE A 466 -19.36 -1.77 5.85
N GLY A 467 -20.63 -1.72 6.27
CA GLY A 467 -21.55 -2.86 6.20
C GLY A 467 -22.05 -3.21 4.79
N ARG A 468 -21.77 -2.38 3.78
CA ARG A 468 -22.17 -2.60 2.38
C ARG A 468 -21.01 -3.04 1.47
N GLY A 469 -19.84 -3.33 2.04
CA GLY A 469 -18.67 -3.78 1.30
C GLY A 469 -18.84 -5.16 0.65
N GLN A 470 -17.90 -5.53 -0.22
CA GLN A 470 -17.94 -6.83 -0.92
C GLN A 470 -17.73 -8.02 0.02
N ASP A 471 -16.95 -7.83 1.10
CA ASP A 471 -16.53 -8.87 2.05
C ASP A 471 -17.48 -9.00 3.27
N GLY A 472 -18.42 -8.07 3.45
CA GLY A 472 -19.43 -8.15 4.52
C GLY A 472 -18.88 -8.29 5.95
N TRP A 473 -17.61 -7.95 6.20
CA TRP A 473 -16.88 -8.27 7.43
C TRP A 473 -17.51 -7.69 8.71
N VAL A 474 -18.28 -6.60 8.57
CA VAL A 474 -19.03 -6.00 9.68
C VAL A 474 -20.11 -6.96 10.20
N GLU A 475 -20.84 -7.60 9.29
CA GLU A 475 -21.95 -8.50 9.61
C GLU A 475 -21.45 -9.88 10.04
N GLU A 476 -20.34 -10.35 9.44
CA GLU A 476 -19.70 -11.64 9.74
C GLU A 476 -18.17 -11.50 9.70
N TRP A 477 -17.56 -11.28 10.88
CA TRP A 477 -16.11 -11.18 11.05
C TRP A 477 -15.45 -12.56 11.11
N THR A 478 -16.03 -13.48 11.88
CA THR A 478 -15.69 -14.91 11.93
C THR A 478 -16.96 -15.72 11.74
N PRO A 479 -16.90 -17.05 11.45
CA PRO A 479 -18.09 -17.81 11.11
C PRO A 479 -19.21 -17.67 12.16
N GLY A 480 -20.35 -17.11 11.75
CA GLY A 480 -21.51 -16.86 12.60
C GLY A 480 -21.35 -15.75 13.65
N GLN A 481 -20.28 -14.95 13.62
CA GLN A 481 -20.04 -13.86 14.57
C GLN A 481 -19.79 -12.53 13.85
N PRO A 482 -20.50 -11.45 14.21
CA PRO A 482 -20.26 -10.12 13.65
C PRO A 482 -18.93 -9.54 14.13
N PHE A 483 -18.50 -8.45 13.51
CA PHE A 483 -17.40 -7.65 14.05
C PHE A 483 -17.83 -6.97 15.34
N ASP A 484 -17.11 -7.18 16.44
CA ASP A 484 -17.48 -6.70 17.79
C ASP A 484 -16.40 -5.84 18.48
N ASN A 485 -15.37 -5.41 17.75
CA ASN A 485 -14.23 -4.70 18.33
C ASN A 485 -14.38 -3.17 18.25
N CYS A 486 -15.53 -2.64 18.69
CA CYS A 486 -15.81 -1.20 18.75
C CYS A 486 -15.54 -0.58 20.13
N TYR A 487 -15.12 0.69 20.14
CA TYR A 487 -14.76 1.45 21.34
C TYR A 487 -15.32 2.86 21.27
N TRP A 488 -15.89 3.35 22.37
CA TRP A 488 -16.25 4.76 22.52
C TRP A 488 -15.01 5.55 22.95
N LEU A 489 -14.77 6.70 22.30
CA LEU A 489 -13.69 7.61 22.69
C LEU A 489 -14.21 9.03 22.89
N ARG A 490 -13.99 9.53 24.10
CA ARG A 490 -14.31 10.86 24.58
C ARG A 490 -13.03 11.69 24.72
N ASN A 491 -13.09 12.99 24.46
CA ASN A 491 -11.96 13.88 24.67
C ASN A 491 -12.19 14.73 25.93
N PRO A 492 -11.52 14.47 27.07
CA PRO A 492 -11.67 15.26 28.30
C PRO A 492 -11.33 16.75 28.15
N ASN A 493 -10.60 17.15 27.10
CA ASN A 493 -10.32 18.55 26.80
C ASN A 493 -11.45 19.25 26.02
N TYR A 494 -12.49 18.51 25.62
CA TYR A 494 -13.73 19.07 25.12
C TYR A 494 -14.67 19.30 26.30
N PHE A 495 -14.72 20.53 26.80
CA PHE A 495 -15.43 20.83 28.04
C PHE A 495 -16.95 20.76 27.85
N VAL A 496 -17.58 19.89 28.65
CA VAL A 496 -19.03 19.74 28.71
C VAL A 496 -19.50 20.30 30.05
N ASP A 497 -19.45 21.63 30.19
CA ASP A 497 -19.76 22.34 31.44
C ASP A 497 -21.16 22.00 31.99
N GLY A 498 -22.09 21.58 31.12
CA GLY A 498 -23.45 21.16 31.50
C GLY A 498 -23.53 19.75 32.10
N LEU A 499 -22.47 18.95 32.07
CA LEU A 499 -22.45 17.55 32.50
C LEU A 499 -21.35 17.25 33.54
N ILE A 500 -20.18 17.87 33.40
CA ILE A 500 -18.99 17.58 34.19
C ILE A 500 -18.59 18.83 34.98
N GLU A 501 -18.19 18.63 36.24
CA GLU A 501 -17.56 19.66 37.05
C GLU A 501 -16.04 19.61 36.86
N TYR A 502 -15.42 20.78 36.71
CA TYR A 502 -13.98 20.92 36.46
C TYR A 502 -13.30 21.70 37.59
N ASP A 503 -12.03 21.40 37.86
CA ASP A 503 -11.17 22.21 38.75
C ASP A 503 -10.66 23.49 38.05
N ASP A 504 -9.95 24.34 38.78
CA ASP A 504 -9.36 25.59 38.25
C ASP A 504 -8.36 25.32 37.11
N SER A 505 -7.80 24.11 37.04
CA SER A 505 -6.89 23.64 35.98
C SER A 505 -7.62 22.89 34.86
N ARG A 506 -8.96 22.98 34.80
CA ARG A 506 -9.81 22.33 33.80
C ARG A 506 -9.72 20.80 33.78
N ARG A 507 -9.35 20.17 34.90
CA ARG A 507 -9.44 18.71 35.07
C ARG A 507 -10.80 18.30 35.60
N GLU A 508 -11.27 17.14 35.17
CA GLU A 508 -12.58 16.62 35.54
C GLU A 508 -12.58 16.13 36.99
N LEU A 509 -13.47 16.69 37.80
CA LEU A 509 -13.62 16.35 39.21
C LEU A 509 -14.68 15.28 39.43
N ARG A 510 -15.86 15.47 38.82
CA ARG A 510 -17.01 14.55 38.91
C ARG A 510 -18.05 14.86 37.85
N LEU A 511 -18.90 13.87 37.59
CA LEU A 511 -20.17 14.10 36.91
C LEU A 511 -21.10 14.92 37.82
N ARG A 512 -21.87 15.83 37.24
CA ARG A 512 -22.84 16.65 37.95
C ARG A 512 -23.95 15.78 38.56
N PRO A 513 -24.19 15.83 39.89
CA PRO A 513 -25.24 15.03 40.53
C PRO A 513 -26.62 15.23 39.89
N GLU A 514 -26.94 16.47 39.48
CA GLU A 514 -28.20 16.81 38.82
C GLU A 514 -28.38 16.17 37.43
N LYS A 515 -27.32 15.61 36.83
CA LYS A 515 -27.35 14.94 35.53
C LYS A 515 -27.25 13.41 35.64
N GLU A 516 -27.10 12.83 36.83
CA GLU A 516 -26.96 11.37 37.02
C GLU A 516 -28.13 10.59 36.39
N ALA A 517 -29.37 11.03 36.64
CA ALA A 517 -30.56 10.40 36.06
C ALA A 517 -30.52 10.41 34.51
N ARG A 518 -30.06 11.53 33.93
CA ARG A 518 -29.94 11.68 32.48
C ARG A 518 -28.86 10.77 31.90
N ILE A 519 -27.73 10.64 32.59
CA ILE A 519 -26.65 9.72 32.19
C ILE A 519 -27.14 8.28 32.25
N ALA A 520 -27.92 7.91 33.27
CA ALA A 520 -28.50 6.58 33.39
C ALA A 520 -29.49 6.28 32.25
N GLU A 521 -30.32 7.25 31.85
CA GLU A 521 -31.18 7.13 30.66
C GLU A 521 -30.38 6.91 29.38
N LEU A 522 -29.32 7.70 29.17
CA LEU A 522 -28.44 7.56 28.00
C LEU A 522 -27.73 6.20 28.00
N LYS A 523 -27.22 5.74 29.16
CA LYS A 523 -26.62 4.42 29.31
C LYS A 523 -27.62 3.33 28.95
N ALA A 524 -28.84 3.39 29.48
CA ALA A 524 -29.89 2.44 29.16
C ALA A 524 -30.23 2.43 27.66
N GLY A 525 -30.32 3.60 27.04
CA GLY A 525 -30.53 3.72 25.59
C GLY A 525 -29.39 3.12 24.76
N CYS A 526 -28.14 3.37 25.15
CA CYS A 526 -26.96 2.82 24.49
C CYS A 526 -26.92 1.29 24.60
N LEU A 527 -27.14 0.74 25.79
CA LEU A 527 -27.13 -0.69 26.04
C LEU A 527 -28.31 -1.43 25.41
N ALA A 528 -29.43 -0.74 25.17
CA ALA A 528 -30.60 -1.31 24.49
C ALA A 528 -30.52 -1.24 22.95
N ALA A 529 -29.61 -0.44 22.38
CA ALA A 529 -29.46 -0.32 20.94
C ALA A 529 -28.86 -1.60 20.34
N VAL A 530 -29.59 -2.25 19.43
CA VAL A 530 -29.19 -3.53 18.83
C VAL A 530 -27.80 -3.47 18.16
N PRO A 531 -27.45 -2.42 17.37
CA PRO A 531 -26.11 -2.32 16.80
C PRO A 531 -25.00 -2.20 17.85
N VAL A 532 -25.26 -1.61 19.02
CA VAL A 532 -24.27 -1.51 20.09
C VAL A 532 -24.05 -2.88 20.73
N GLN A 533 -25.13 -3.61 21.03
CA GLN A 533 -25.02 -4.98 21.56
C GLN A 533 -24.30 -5.92 20.59
N ARG A 534 -24.47 -5.69 19.28
CA ARG A 534 -23.91 -6.55 18.23
C ARG A 534 -22.43 -6.28 17.96
N HIS A 535 -22.00 -5.02 18.06
CA HIS A 535 -20.67 -4.59 17.59
C HIS A 535 -19.70 -4.15 18.69
N PHE A 536 -20.09 -4.28 19.96
CA PHE A 536 -19.19 -4.11 21.11
C PHE A 536 -19.09 -5.42 21.88
N ALA A 537 -17.87 -5.91 22.09
CA ALA A 537 -17.61 -7.11 22.88
C ALA A 537 -18.13 -6.99 24.33
N GLU A 538 -17.94 -5.81 24.94
CA GLU A 538 -18.43 -5.49 26.29
C GLU A 538 -19.08 -4.10 26.31
N PRO A 539 -20.37 -3.97 25.89
CA PRO A 539 -21.03 -2.68 25.73
C PRO A 539 -21.04 -1.80 26.99
N GLU A 540 -21.27 -2.43 28.15
CA GLU A 540 -21.32 -1.72 29.44
C GLU A 540 -19.94 -1.23 29.87
N ALA A 541 -18.92 -2.08 29.77
CA ALA A 541 -17.54 -1.69 30.07
C ALA A 541 -17.06 -0.56 29.15
N ALA A 542 -17.42 -0.60 27.86
CA ALA A 542 -17.09 0.45 26.91
C ALA A 542 -17.77 1.79 27.25
N TRP A 543 -19.02 1.77 27.70
CA TRP A 543 -19.73 2.95 28.19
C TRP A 543 -19.04 3.54 29.43
N ASP A 544 -18.81 2.69 30.45
CA ASP A 544 -18.24 3.12 31.72
C ASP A 544 -16.82 3.67 31.53
N ALA A 545 -16.02 3.05 30.65
CA ALA A 545 -14.71 3.54 30.27
C ALA A 545 -14.77 4.92 29.60
N ALA A 546 -15.72 5.15 28.68
CA ALA A 546 -15.86 6.45 28.01
C ALA A 546 -16.26 7.57 28.97
N LEU A 547 -16.97 7.25 30.06
CA LEU A 547 -17.32 8.20 31.13
C LEU A 547 -16.26 8.32 32.23
N ALA A 548 -15.18 7.52 32.19
CA ALA A 548 -14.09 7.66 33.14
C ALA A 548 -13.46 9.06 33.05
N LEU A 549 -13.32 9.70 34.22
CA LEU A 549 -12.85 11.07 34.33
C LEU A 549 -11.37 11.17 33.96
N ASN A 550 -11.03 12.19 33.19
CA ASN A 550 -9.69 12.48 32.67
C ASN A 550 -9.10 11.38 31.77
N ASP A 551 -9.85 10.31 31.47
CA ASP A 551 -9.41 9.19 30.61
C ASP A 551 -10.21 9.15 29.30
N GLY A 552 -11.55 9.14 29.38
CA GLY A 552 -12.41 9.16 28.20
C GLY A 552 -12.39 7.88 27.35
N GLY A 553 -11.95 6.74 27.90
CA GLY A 553 -11.93 5.43 27.25
C GLY A 553 -10.56 4.96 26.76
N VAL A 554 -9.52 5.78 26.94
CA VAL A 554 -8.17 5.49 26.45
C VAL A 554 -7.55 4.30 27.19
N SER A 555 -7.70 4.20 28.50
CA SER A 555 -7.14 3.08 29.27
C SER A 555 -7.76 1.74 28.86
N TYR A 556 -9.07 1.72 28.59
CA TYR A 556 -9.78 0.52 28.12
C TYR A 556 -9.30 0.08 26.73
N LEU A 557 -9.18 1.03 25.79
CA LEU A 557 -8.62 0.78 24.46
C LEU A 557 -7.15 0.30 24.52
N THR A 558 -6.32 0.96 25.34
CA THR A 558 -4.90 0.60 25.49
C THR A 558 -4.73 -0.79 26.09
N GLY A 559 -5.58 -1.14 27.07
CA GLY A 559 -5.62 -2.49 27.63
C GLY A 559 -5.98 -3.55 26.59
N ALA A 560 -6.89 -3.25 25.66
CA ALA A 560 -7.22 -4.15 24.56
C ALA A 560 -6.09 -4.27 23.53
N LEU A 561 -5.47 -3.15 23.14
CA LEU A 561 -4.28 -3.13 22.28
C LEU A 561 -3.14 -3.99 22.85
N ALA A 562 -2.83 -3.82 24.14
CA ALA A 562 -1.75 -4.55 24.80
C ALA A 562 -1.95 -6.08 24.78
N ARG A 563 -3.19 -6.58 24.68
CA ARG A 563 -3.48 -8.02 24.58
C ARG A 563 -3.14 -8.62 23.22
N VAL A 564 -3.22 -7.84 22.15
CA VAL A 564 -3.07 -8.34 20.77
C VAL A 564 -1.76 -7.92 20.11
N CYS A 565 -1.17 -6.80 20.52
CA CYS A 565 0.12 -6.32 20.01
C CYS A 565 1.30 -7.15 20.59
N LYS A 566 1.44 -8.38 20.10
CA LYS A 566 2.50 -9.33 20.49
C LYS A 566 3.50 -9.52 19.34
N PRO A 567 4.81 -9.27 19.55
CA PRO A 567 5.83 -9.40 18.50
C PRO A 567 5.79 -10.76 17.77
N ASP A 568 5.52 -11.82 18.52
CA ASP A 568 5.50 -13.21 18.06
C ASP A 568 4.40 -13.45 17.01
N SER A 569 3.29 -12.70 17.07
CA SER A 569 2.21 -12.81 16.09
C SER A 569 2.65 -12.28 14.72
N LYS A 570 3.37 -11.15 14.67
CA LYS A 570 3.95 -10.61 13.42
C LYS A 570 4.92 -11.61 12.79
N LEU A 571 5.85 -12.16 13.59
CA LEU A 571 6.87 -13.09 13.09
C LEU A 571 6.25 -14.41 12.59
N ARG A 572 5.24 -14.96 13.28
CA ARG A 572 4.49 -16.13 12.81
C ARG A 572 3.78 -15.85 11.49
N GLN A 573 3.15 -14.69 11.35
CA GLN A 573 2.47 -14.30 10.11
C GLN A 573 3.45 -14.18 8.94
N ILE A 574 4.61 -13.56 9.15
CA ILE A 574 5.67 -13.47 8.13
C ILE A 574 6.18 -14.87 7.75
N ARG A 575 6.38 -15.77 8.72
CA ARG A 575 6.80 -17.16 8.44
C ARG A 575 5.79 -17.89 7.57
N VAL A 576 4.49 -17.83 7.90
CA VAL A 576 3.43 -18.48 7.11
C VAL A 576 3.42 -17.96 5.66
N GLN A 577 3.55 -16.65 5.46
CA GLN A 577 3.60 -16.07 4.12
C GLN A 577 4.86 -16.48 3.36
N LEU A 578 6.01 -16.55 4.04
CA LEU A 578 7.25 -17.03 3.45
C LEU A 578 7.13 -18.50 3.00
N ASP A 579 6.53 -19.35 3.83
CA ASP A 579 6.33 -20.78 3.53
C ASP A 579 5.38 -20.97 2.33
N GLN A 580 4.33 -20.14 2.22
CA GLN A 580 3.44 -20.11 1.05
C GLN A 580 4.19 -19.73 -0.23
N ILE A 581 4.97 -18.64 -0.18
CA ILE A 581 5.79 -18.19 -1.31
C ILE A 581 6.78 -19.30 -1.72
N ALA A 582 7.46 -19.90 -0.76
CA ALA A 582 8.42 -20.97 -1.01
C ALA A 582 7.75 -22.20 -1.65
N ALA A 583 6.56 -22.59 -1.16
CA ALA A 583 5.80 -23.72 -1.72
C ALA A 583 5.32 -23.45 -3.16
N GLU A 584 4.86 -22.23 -3.45
CA GLU A 584 4.47 -21.82 -4.81
C GLU A 584 5.66 -21.82 -5.76
N LEU A 585 6.79 -21.24 -5.35
CA LEU A 585 8.03 -21.21 -6.12
C LEU A 585 8.57 -22.62 -6.40
N LEU A 586 8.57 -23.48 -5.38
CA LEU A 586 9.03 -24.86 -5.51
C LEU A 586 8.14 -25.65 -6.48
N ARG A 587 6.81 -25.48 -6.40
CA ARG A 587 5.88 -26.11 -7.36
C ARG A 587 6.13 -25.63 -8.78
N ALA A 588 6.43 -24.35 -8.97
CA ALA A 588 6.68 -23.76 -10.28
C ALA A 588 8.00 -24.22 -10.93
N ILE A 589 9.06 -24.43 -10.14
CA ILE A 589 10.36 -24.87 -10.65
C ILE A 589 10.52 -26.40 -10.70
N ALA A 590 9.78 -27.14 -9.87
CA ALA A 590 9.87 -28.60 -9.78
C ALA A 590 9.87 -29.35 -11.13
N PRO A 591 9.06 -28.98 -12.14
CA PRO A 591 9.06 -29.68 -13.44
C PRO A 591 10.40 -29.63 -14.19
N PHE A 592 11.25 -28.65 -13.88
CA PHE A 592 12.54 -28.45 -14.52
C PHE A 592 13.72 -29.04 -13.73
N HIS A 593 13.46 -29.54 -12.52
CA HIS A 593 14.51 -30.08 -11.66
C HIS A 593 14.92 -31.50 -12.13
N VAL A 594 16.22 -31.68 -12.35
CA VAL A 594 16.82 -32.98 -12.63
C VAL A 594 17.76 -33.32 -11.46
N SER A 595 17.45 -34.40 -10.74
CA SER A 595 18.27 -34.84 -9.61
C SER A 595 19.67 -35.30 -10.06
N ASP A 596 20.70 -34.91 -9.33
CA ASP A 596 22.06 -35.42 -9.53
C ASP A 596 22.21 -36.88 -9.09
N ASP A 597 21.25 -37.39 -8.30
CA ASP A 597 21.19 -38.78 -7.87
C ASP A 597 20.71 -39.68 -9.01
N VAL A 598 21.60 -40.57 -9.47
CA VAL A 598 21.32 -41.54 -10.54
C VAL A 598 20.21 -42.51 -10.14
N GLU A 599 20.12 -42.91 -8.88
CA GLU A 599 19.09 -43.85 -8.41
C GLU A 599 17.71 -43.18 -8.46
N GLN A 600 17.60 -41.92 -8.04
CA GLN A 600 16.36 -41.16 -8.14
C GLN A 600 15.94 -40.92 -9.58
N ARG A 601 16.88 -40.60 -10.48
CA ARG A 601 16.57 -40.45 -11.91
C ARG A 601 16.09 -41.75 -12.53
N LEU A 602 16.71 -42.87 -12.17
CA LEU A 602 16.30 -44.18 -12.67
C LEU A 602 14.91 -44.55 -12.16
N ALA A 603 14.63 -44.35 -10.86
CA ALA A 603 13.33 -44.60 -10.27
C ALA A 603 12.22 -43.75 -10.92
N HIS A 604 12.44 -42.44 -11.08
CA HIS A 604 11.49 -41.55 -11.74
C HIS A 604 11.25 -41.92 -13.21
N SER A 605 12.32 -42.29 -13.95
CA SER A 605 12.19 -42.73 -15.35
C SER A 605 11.42 -44.06 -15.45
N GLN A 606 11.64 -44.97 -14.50
CA GLN A 606 10.93 -46.24 -14.42
C GLN A 606 9.45 -46.02 -14.11
N GLU A 607 9.12 -45.16 -13.14
CA GLU A 607 7.74 -44.84 -12.78
C GLU A 607 6.97 -44.19 -13.95
N ALA A 608 7.59 -43.22 -14.64
CA ALA A 608 7.01 -42.63 -15.84
C ALA A 608 6.81 -43.65 -16.96
N ALA A 609 7.78 -44.55 -17.17
CA ALA A 609 7.66 -45.64 -18.14
C ALA A 609 6.53 -46.60 -17.76
N THR A 610 6.38 -46.95 -16.48
CA THR A 610 5.30 -47.79 -15.98
C THR A 610 3.94 -47.13 -16.21
N LEU A 611 3.78 -45.84 -15.90
CA LEU A 611 2.52 -45.12 -16.15
C LEU A 611 2.15 -45.12 -17.65
N VAL A 612 3.12 -44.87 -18.52
CA VAL A 612 2.88 -44.92 -19.99
C VAL A 612 2.51 -46.33 -20.43
N ILE A 613 3.17 -47.37 -19.90
CA ILE A 613 2.84 -48.76 -20.19
C ILE A 613 1.42 -49.08 -19.72
N ASP A 614 1.06 -48.73 -18.48
CA ASP A 614 -0.26 -48.96 -17.90
C ASP A 614 -1.37 -48.26 -18.73
N ASP A 615 -1.14 -47.02 -19.15
CA ASP A 615 -2.06 -46.27 -20.01
C ASP A 615 -2.19 -46.89 -21.41
N LEU A 616 -1.08 -47.37 -21.98
CA LEU A 616 -1.08 -48.07 -23.26
C LEU A 616 -1.79 -49.43 -23.17
N GLU A 617 -1.60 -50.18 -22.08
CA GLU A 617 -2.34 -51.43 -21.81
C GLU A 617 -3.84 -51.16 -21.61
N LEU A 618 -4.20 -50.08 -20.92
CA LEU A 618 -5.58 -49.64 -20.78
C LEU A 618 -6.19 -49.23 -22.13
N ALA A 619 -5.45 -48.50 -22.96
CA ALA A 619 -5.89 -48.14 -24.30
C ALA A 619 -6.05 -49.38 -25.20
N LEU A 620 -5.14 -50.35 -25.10
CA LEU A 620 -5.17 -51.60 -25.84
C LEU A 620 -6.37 -52.46 -25.42
N SER A 621 -6.57 -52.67 -24.12
CA SER A 621 -7.70 -53.43 -23.55
C SER A 621 -9.06 -52.81 -23.88
N ARG A 622 -9.12 -51.50 -24.10
CA ARG A 622 -10.32 -50.79 -24.55
C ARG A 622 -10.46 -50.69 -26.08
N HIS A 623 -9.60 -51.37 -26.84
CA HIS A 623 -9.55 -51.31 -28.31
C HIS A 623 -9.40 -49.88 -28.86
N ARG A 624 -8.74 -48.98 -28.12
CA ARG A 624 -8.52 -47.57 -28.47
C ARG A 624 -7.12 -47.25 -28.99
N PHE A 625 -6.30 -48.27 -29.25
CA PHE A 625 -4.93 -48.08 -29.74
C PHE A 625 -4.85 -47.23 -31.02
N GLY A 626 -5.84 -47.33 -31.92
CA GLY A 626 -5.91 -46.50 -33.13
C GLY A 626 -6.03 -44.99 -32.85
N ALA A 627 -6.70 -44.59 -31.75
CA ALA A 627 -6.80 -43.19 -31.36
C ALA A 627 -5.48 -42.66 -30.78
N VAL A 628 -4.74 -43.50 -30.06
CA VAL A 628 -3.39 -43.18 -29.59
C VAL A 628 -2.45 -42.98 -30.78
N LEU A 629 -2.48 -43.90 -31.75
CA LEU A 629 -1.74 -43.79 -33.00
C LEU A 629 -2.07 -42.49 -33.75
N ALA A 630 -3.36 -42.16 -33.90
CA ALA A 630 -3.79 -40.93 -34.55
C ALA A 630 -3.28 -39.66 -33.83
N ALA A 631 -3.25 -39.66 -32.49
CA ALA A 631 -2.71 -38.53 -31.71
C ALA A 631 -1.18 -38.40 -31.77
N LEU A 632 -0.46 -39.50 -32.02
CA LEU A 632 0.99 -39.53 -32.22
C LEU A 632 1.40 -39.26 -33.67
N MET A 633 0.46 -39.35 -34.62
CA MET A 633 0.67 -38.97 -36.00
C MET A 633 0.60 -37.46 -36.14
N VAL A 634 1.41 -36.93 -37.05
CA VAL A 634 1.38 -35.49 -37.36
C VAL A 634 0.09 -35.19 -38.11
N ASP A 635 -0.64 -34.16 -37.68
CA ASP A 635 -1.86 -33.72 -38.34
C ASP A 635 -1.55 -33.28 -39.78
N GLN A 636 -2.17 -33.96 -40.74
CA GLN A 636 -1.99 -33.67 -42.16
C GLN A 636 -2.48 -32.27 -42.53
N ASP A 637 -3.54 -31.77 -41.89
CA ASP A 637 -4.08 -30.43 -42.15
C ASP A 637 -3.13 -29.35 -41.61
N GLU A 638 -2.43 -29.63 -40.50
CA GLU A 638 -1.41 -28.73 -39.95
C GLU A 638 -0.15 -28.72 -40.83
N ILE A 639 0.28 -29.89 -41.35
CA ILE A 639 1.36 -29.98 -42.35
C ILE A 639 0.96 -29.20 -43.61
N GLU A 640 -0.25 -29.41 -44.14
CA GLU A 640 -0.73 -28.75 -45.34
C GLU A 640 -0.80 -27.23 -45.14
N SER A 641 -1.32 -26.77 -44.00
CA SER A 641 -1.34 -25.36 -43.60
C SER A 641 0.06 -24.74 -43.53
N ARG A 642 1.04 -25.46 -42.94
CA ARG A 642 2.42 -24.98 -42.83
C ARG A 642 3.18 -25.02 -44.16
N ILE A 643 2.91 -25.99 -45.03
CA ILE A 643 3.48 -26.06 -46.39
C ILE A 643 2.85 -25.01 -47.32
N ALA A 644 1.55 -24.75 -47.19
CA ALA A 644 0.83 -23.72 -47.96
C ALA A 644 1.20 -22.30 -47.53
N ARG A 645 1.67 -22.10 -46.29
CA ARG A 645 2.27 -20.84 -45.82
C ARG A 645 3.70 -20.69 -46.36
N VAL A 646 3.82 -20.32 -47.63
CA VAL A 646 5.05 -19.68 -48.12
C VAL A 646 5.17 -18.33 -47.39
N PRO A 647 6.27 -18.05 -46.65
CA PRO A 647 6.46 -16.75 -46.01
C PRO A 647 6.50 -15.64 -47.06
N SER A 648 5.87 -14.50 -46.78
CA SER A 648 5.92 -13.30 -47.64
C SER A 648 7.35 -12.75 -47.87
N SER A 649 8.34 -13.27 -47.13
CA SER A 649 9.76 -12.99 -47.32
C SER A 649 10.43 -13.78 -48.45
N VAL A 650 9.79 -14.83 -49.00
CA VAL A 650 10.31 -15.57 -50.15
C VAL A 650 9.74 -14.97 -51.44
N ARG A 651 10.41 -13.94 -51.96
CA ARG A 651 10.21 -13.52 -53.36
C ARG A 651 10.89 -14.53 -54.27
N ILE A 652 10.11 -15.38 -54.94
CA ILE A 652 10.60 -16.15 -56.10
C ILE A 652 10.69 -15.16 -57.28
N THR A 653 11.80 -14.44 -57.38
CA THR A 653 12.16 -13.65 -58.57
C THR A 653 12.74 -14.55 -59.65
N SER A 654 11.98 -14.71 -60.73
CA SER A 654 12.41 -14.89 -62.13
C SER A 654 13.64 -15.79 -62.42
N ALA A 655 13.37 -17.05 -62.76
CA ALA A 655 14.14 -17.79 -63.76
C ALA A 655 13.33 -19.02 -64.19
N VAL A 656 12.58 -18.94 -65.30
CA VAL A 656 12.51 -19.88 -66.45
C VAL A 656 11.42 -19.34 -67.39
N SER A 657 11.74 -18.29 -68.15
CA SER A 657 11.06 -17.96 -69.43
C SER A 657 12.05 -17.90 -70.58
N ALA A 658 13.14 -18.66 -70.46
CA ALA A 658 14.15 -18.86 -71.51
C ALA A 658 14.27 -20.35 -71.84
N ALA A 659 13.16 -20.99 -72.23
CA ALA A 659 13.16 -22.30 -72.88
C ALA A 659 11.85 -22.53 -73.65
N THR A 660 11.40 -21.55 -74.42
CA THR A 660 10.40 -21.74 -75.49
C THR A 660 11.00 -21.29 -76.81
N THR A 661 12.00 -22.03 -77.27
CA THR A 661 12.33 -22.12 -78.70
C THR A 661 11.77 -23.44 -79.22
N ALA A 662 10.87 -23.31 -80.19
CA ALA A 662 10.10 -24.37 -80.80
C ALA A 662 10.97 -25.39 -81.56
N ALA A 663 10.61 -26.67 -81.46
CA ALA A 663 10.78 -27.65 -82.54
C ALA A 663 9.68 -28.73 -82.43
N PRO A 664 9.16 -29.25 -83.56
CA PRO A 664 7.82 -29.84 -83.65
C PRO A 664 7.82 -31.35 -83.39
N GLY A 665 6.77 -31.84 -82.71
CA GLY A 665 6.49 -33.27 -82.55
C GLY A 665 5.83 -33.87 -83.81
N PRO A 666 6.12 -35.14 -84.15
CA PRO A 666 5.56 -35.81 -85.32
C PRO A 666 4.09 -36.20 -85.11
N GLN A 667 3.28 -35.94 -86.14
CA GLN A 667 1.88 -36.38 -86.25
C GLN A 667 1.77 -37.90 -86.21
N ARG A 668 0.74 -38.42 -85.52
CA ARG A 668 0.23 -39.78 -85.74
C ARG A 668 -1.12 -39.73 -86.47
N PRO A 669 -1.37 -40.65 -87.42
CA PRO A 669 -2.54 -40.63 -88.29
C PRO A 669 -3.72 -41.42 -87.71
N GLY A 670 -4.93 -41.04 -88.13
CA GLY A 670 -6.15 -41.86 -88.06
C GLY A 670 -7.07 -41.56 -86.90
#